data_AF-A0A4R1FFH3-F1
#
_entry.id   AF-A0A4R1FFH3-F1
#
_cell.length_a   1.000
_cell.length_b   1.000
_cell.length_c   1.000
_cell.angle_alpha   90.00
_cell.angle_beta   90.00
_cell.angle_gamma   90.00
#
_symmetry.space_group_name_H-M   'P 1'
#
loop_
_entity.id
_entity.type
_entity.pdbx_description
1 polymer ?
#
loop_
_entity_poly.entity_id
_entity_poly.type
_entity_poly.pdbx_seq_one_letter_code
_entity_poly.pdbx_strand_id
1 'polypeptide(L)'
;MEWLFAPFEVAFVQRALWGGLLVSCVCALAGTWVVVRGMAFLGDAMAHGMLPGVAVAALLGGNLMIGAAVSCTAMAAGVSLLSRGKRFAADTAIGLLFVGMLAAGVILVSRSQSFAVDLTGFLFGDVLAVRSVDLWYLLAALAVSLAIAVFGHRAFVALTFDPRKAHTLGLHPRAAQVALVGLLTLAIVSSFHVVGTLLVFGLLIAPPAAAVYWSDRIPVVMSIAALVGGFSTVAGLVISWHAGTAAGATIAAVAVGSFFVSAICSAVRDRFGKAGATSVAALAALPLVGCAPAVEPAVVEETPHGFVAGAQEMSEAQKRLLLADGTGAVRVIDLLTEEVTPIEAGETKSDSAQPHPSTDRSPIDAAPAVGDGRFAYLSAGASVRVVDSGGWTVDHGDHRHYYQAPEREVGVMSAADGGSTAEPGAARTPSGVGDSVVGAYSDAALASVVLDSGASILFDRPALDNGVARAQRRIEGIAIPYAERIVVVDSAGRVEVRGRDGTAGQVPTATCPQPKGQAVTRRGVVFGCADGALVVAQREGDFVAEKVPYPAHTPDRASAFTHRPGSTTLTALAGRDGVWTLDIRKKTWTRTTISDAVAVNTAGEGSPLLVLTRDGVLHGIDPVTGTETARTALIAGPVDGDPVIAVDPERAYINDSRARTVHEIAYNDNLRVARTFSLDITPSLMVETGL
;
A
#
# COMPACT_ATOMS: atom_id res chain seq x y z
N MET A 1 -22.96 26.90 2.12
CA MET A 1 -22.41 26.70 0.76
C MET A 1 -21.03 26.07 0.82
N GLU A 2 -20.17 26.47 1.77
CA GLU A 2 -18.84 25.84 1.98
C GLU A 2 -18.90 24.31 2.11
N TRP A 3 -19.88 23.75 2.84
CA TRP A 3 -20.07 22.29 2.97
C TRP A 3 -20.16 21.52 1.64
N LEU A 4 -20.69 22.15 0.58
CA LEU A 4 -20.87 21.53 -0.74
C LEU A 4 -19.65 21.71 -1.65
N PHE A 5 -18.90 22.80 -1.47
CA PHE A 5 -17.79 23.18 -2.34
C PHE A 5 -16.41 22.84 -1.78
N ALA A 6 -16.28 22.68 -0.45
CA ALA A 6 -15.04 22.33 0.23
C ALA A 6 -14.33 21.08 -0.35
N PRO A 7 -15.03 19.98 -0.74
CA PRO A 7 -14.36 18.84 -1.35
C PRO A 7 -13.68 19.21 -2.68
N PHE A 8 -14.24 20.16 -3.43
CA PHE A 8 -13.78 20.52 -4.77
C PHE A 8 -12.70 21.61 -4.78
N GLU A 9 -12.28 22.12 -3.63
CA GLU A 9 -11.10 22.99 -3.54
C GLU A 9 -9.81 22.18 -3.70
N VAL A 10 -9.88 20.87 -3.43
CA VAL A 10 -8.74 19.97 -3.47
C VAL A 10 -8.50 19.44 -4.88
N ALA A 11 -7.27 19.58 -5.38
CA ALA A 11 -6.92 19.30 -6.77
C ALA A 11 -7.17 17.84 -7.19
N PHE A 12 -6.99 16.86 -6.29
CA PHE A 12 -7.26 15.46 -6.62
C PHE A 12 -8.76 15.15 -6.75
N VAL A 13 -9.61 15.76 -5.91
CA VAL A 13 -11.07 15.62 -5.99
C VAL A 13 -11.60 16.30 -7.26
N GLN A 14 -11.01 17.41 -7.69
CA GLN A 14 -11.34 18.02 -8.99
C GLN A 14 -11.02 17.07 -10.15
N ARG A 15 -9.87 16.39 -10.14
CA ARG A 15 -9.52 15.39 -11.17
C ARG A 15 -10.48 14.19 -11.12
N ALA A 16 -10.82 13.72 -9.94
CA ALA A 16 -11.82 12.68 -9.72
C ALA A 16 -13.19 13.06 -10.32
N LEU A 17 -13.62 14.31 -10.11
CA LEU A 17 -14.86 14.85 -10.67
C LEU A 17 -14.81 14.86 -12.20
N TRP A 18 -13.77 15.46 -12.80
CA TRP A 18 -13.64 15.50 -14.26
C TRP A 18 -13.54 14.11 -14.88
N GLY A 19 -12.77 13.21 -14.26
CA GLY A 19 -12.65 11.81 -14.67
C GLY A 19 -13.99 11.08 -14.62
N GLY A 20 -14.72 11.18 -13.51
CA GLY A 20 -16.03 10.56 -13.33
C GLY A 20 -17.10 11.12 -14.27
N LEU A 21 -17.06 12.42 -14.60
CA LEU A 21 -17.95 13.03 -15.61
C LEU A 21 -17.65 12.50 -17.02
N LEU A 22 -16.38 12.41 -17.41
CA LEU A 22 -15.99 11.85 -18.71
C LEU A 22 -16.40 10.37 -18.82
N VAL A 23 -16.15 9.59 -17.77
CA VAL A 23 -16.54 8.17 -17.70
C VAL A 23 -18.05 8.01 -17.77
N SER A 24 -18.81 8.85 -17.05
CA SER A 24 -20.28 8.86 -17.11
C SER A 24 -20.78 9.10 -18.54
N CYS A 25 -20.16 10.01 -19.30
CA CYS A 25 -20.51 10.25 -20.69
C CYS A 25 -20.17 9.06 -21.60
N VAL A 26 -18.98 8.47 -21.45
CA VAL A 26 -18.55 7.28 -22.21
C VAL A 26 -19.48 6.10 -21.94
N CYS A 27 -19.75 5.82 -20.66
CA CYS A 27 -20.65 4.76 -20.22
C CYS A 27 -22.10 5.01 -20.65
N ALA A 28 -22.60 6.24 -20.68
CA ALA A 28 -23.94 6.55 -21.16
C ALA A 28 -24.12 6.18 -22.66
N LEU A 29 -23.11 6.46 -23.49
CA LEU A 29 -23.14 6.14 -24.92
C LEU A 29 -23.17 4.63 -25.19
N ALA A 30 -22.26 3.88 -24.57
CA ALA A 30 -22.22 2.42 -24.73
C ALA A 30 -23.38 1.72 -24.01
N GLY A 31 -23.63 2.12 -22.76
CA GLY A 31 -24.61 1.54 -21.85
C GLY A 31 -26.05 1.65 -22.31
N THR A 32 -26.42 2.74 -23.00
CA THR A 32 -27.76 2.88 -23.59
C THR A 32 -28.05 1.74 -24.57
N TRP A 33 -27.10 1.38 -25.42
CA TRP A 33 -27.28 0.25 -26.34
C TRP A 33 -27.26 -1.11 -25.64
N VAL A 34 -26.49 -1.24 -24.56
CA VAL A 34 -26.46 -2.45 -23.72
C VAL A 34 -27.83 -2.69 -23.10
N VAL A 35 -28.44 -1.66 -22.49
CA VAL A 35 -29.75 -1.75 -21.84
C VAL A 35 -30.87 -1.99 -22.85
N VAL A 36 -30.93 -1.20 -23.93
CA VAL A 36 -32.01 -1.32 -24.93
C VAL A 36 -32.01 -2.67 -25.64
N ARG A 37 -30.84 -3.32 -25.79
CA ARG A 37 -30.73 -4.66 -26.40
C ARG A 37 -30.71 -5.81 -25.40
N GLY A 38 -30.83 -5.55 -24.09
CA GLY A 38 -30.79 -6.59 -23.07
C GLY A 38 -29.44 -7.32 -22.96
N MET A 39 -28.33 -6.66 -23.26
CA MET A 39 -27.00 -7.26 -23.25
C MET A 39 -26.21 -6.97 -21.95
N ALA A 40 -26.89 -6.68 -20.84
CA ALA A 40 -26.23 -6.32 -19.58
C ALA A 40 -25.21 -7.40 -19.13
N PHE A 41 -25.55 -8.68 -19.32
CA PHE A 41 -24.67 -9.80 -18.99
C PHE A 41 -23.37 -9.81 -19.81
N LEU A 42 -23.40 -9.35 -21.07
CA LEU A 42 -22.19 -9.18 -21.88
C LEU A 42 -21.25 -8.11 -21.30
N GLY A 43 -21.81 -7.02 -20.77
CA GLY A 43 -21.04 -5.94 -20.15
C GLY A 43 -20.26 -6.44 -18.92
N ASP A 44 -20.94 -7.16 -18.02
CA ASP A 44 -20.30 -7.75 -16.84
C ASP A 44 -19.25 -8.82 -17.21
N ALA A 45 -19.59 -9.66 -18.19
CA ALA A 45 -18.70 -10.69 -18.69
C ALA A 45 -17.41 -10.11 -19.27
N MET A 46 -17.50 -9.00 -20.00
CA MET A 46 -16.34 -8.29 -20.55
C MET A 46 -15.51 -7.59 -19.47
N ALA A 47 -16.14 -7.04 -18.43
CA ALA A 47 -15.44 -6.41 -17.31
C ALA A 47 -14.53 -7.41 -16.57
N HIS A 48 -15.03 -8.62 -16.29
CA HIS A 48 -14.20 -9.69 -15.70
C HIS A 48 -13.31 -10.38 -16.74
N GLY A 49 -13.75 -10.38 -18.00
CA GLY A 49 -13.01 -10.92 -19.13
C GLY A 49 -11.68 -10.21 -19.38
N MET A 50 -11.46 -9.00 -18.87
CA MET A 50 -10.16 -8.31 -19.00
C MET A 50 -9.11 -8.82 -18.01
N LEU A 51 -9.53 -9.46 -16.91
CA LEU A 51 -8.65 -9.86 -15.78
C LEU A 51 -7.43 -10.69 -16.21
N PRO A 52 -7.55 -11.71 -17.10
CA PRO A 52 -6.38 -12.45 -17.56
C PRO A 52 -5.36 -11.57 -18.28
N GLY A 53 -5.82 -10.64 -19.10
CA GLY A 53 -4.96 -9.73 -19.84
C GLY A 53 -4.23 -8.75 -18.93
N VAL A 54 -4.96 -8.19 -17.96
CA VAL A 54 -4.39 -7.33 -16.91
C VAL A 54 -3.32 -8.10 -16.12
N ALA A 55 -3.64 -9.33 -15.70
CA ALA A 55 -2.72 -10.20 -14.97
C ALA A 55 -1.46 -10.52 -15.79
N VAL A 56 -1.59 -10.92 -17.06
CA VAL A 56 -0.44 -11.18 -17.94
C VAL A 56 0.40 -9.93 -18.17
N ALA A 57 -0.22 -8.79 -18.46
CA ALA A 57 0.50 -7.55 -18.71
C ALA A 57 1.33 -7.14 -17.49
N ALA A 58 0.77 -7.17 -16.29
CA ALA A 58 1.54 -6.82 -15.10
C ALA A 58 2.57 -7.89 -14.70
N LEU A 59 2.34 -9.19 -14.94
CA LEU A 59 3.38 -10.21 -14.77
C LEU A 59 4.60 -10.00 -15.69
N LEU A 60 4.39 -9.42 -16.87
CA LEU A 60 5.45 -9.09 -17.83
C LEU A 60 6.04 -7.69 -17.64
N GLY A 61 5.58 -6.91 -16.65
CA GLY A 61 5.97 -5.51 -16.47
C GLY A 61 5.51 -4.58 -17.62
N GLY A 62 4.49 -4.99 -18.38
CA GLY A 62 3.94 -4.27 -19.51
C GLY A 62 2.79 -3.33 -19.17
N ASN A 63 2.22 -2.69 -20.19
CA ASN A 63 1.09 -1.76 -20.02
C ASN A 63 -0.23 -2.50 -19.75
N LEU A 64 -0.81 -2.25 -18.58
CA LEU A 64 -2.06 -2.84 -18.10
C LEU A 64 -3.25 -2.59 -19.05
N MET A 65 -3.35 -1.41 -19.64
CA MET A 65 -4.44 -1.08 -20.58
C MET A 65 -4.36 -1.92 -21.85
N ILE A 66 -3.15 -2.17 -22.35
CA ILE A 66 -2.96 -3.04 -23.52
C ILE A 66 -3.35 -4.48 -23.17
N GLY A 67 -2.96 -4.97 -21.99
CA GLY A 67 -3.39 -6.27 -21.49
C GLY A 67 -4.92 -6.40 -21.43
N ALA A 68 -5.58 -5.43 -20.79
CA ALA A 68 -7.03 -5.36 -20.70
C ALA A 68 -7.70 -5.31 -22.09
N ALA A 69 -7.18 -4.48 -23.00
CA ALA A 69 -7.70 -4.33 -24.36
C ALA A 69 -7.62 -5.64 -25.14
N VAL A 70 -6.48 -6.33 -25.09
CA VAL A 70 -6.26 -7.60 -25.79
C VAL A 70 -7.21 -8.67 -25.27
N SER A 71 -7.33 -8.80 -23.95
CA SER A 71 -8.16 -9.84 -23.34
C SER A 71 -9.65 -9.55 -23.51
N CYS A 72 -10.10 -8.30 -23.34
CA CYS A 72 -11.48 -7.89 -23.60
C CYS A 72 -11.86 -8.05 -25.08
N THR A 73 -10.93 -7.78 -26.01
CA THR A 73 -11.13 -8.06 -27.45
C THR A 73 -11.20 -9.56 -27.73
N ALA A 74 -10.38 -10.38 -27.08
CA ALA A 74 -10.44 -11.83 -27.18
C ALA A 74 -11.78 -12.39 -26.67
N MET A 75 -12.29 -11.88 -25.55
CA MET A 75 -13.64 -12.18 -25.03
C MET A 75 -14.71 -11.84 -26.07
N ALA A 76 -14.71 -10.60 -26.57
CA ALA A 76 -15.65 -10.11 -27.58
C ALA A 76 -15.64 -10.96 -28.86
N ALA A 77 -14.44 -11.33 -29.35
CA ALA A 77 -14.26 -12.19 -30.50
C ALA A 77 -14.76 -13.62 -30.22
N GLY A 78 -14.45 -14.17 -29.05
CA GLY A 78 -14.92 -15.48 -28.60
C GLY A 78 -16.44 -15.55 -28.57
N VAL A 79 -17.11 -14.58 -27.92
CA VAL A 79 -18.57 -14.50 -27.86
C VAL A 79 -19.15 -14.40 -29.27
N SER A 80 -18.56 -13.56 -30.12
CA SER A 80 -19.00 -13.38 -31.50
C SER A 80 -18.81 -14.63 -32.37
N LEU A 81 -17.81 -15.47 -32.09
CA LEU A 81 -17.54 -16.71 -32.83
C LEU A 81 -18.47 -17.84 -32.36
N LEU A 82 -18.60 -18.03 -31.04
CA LEU A 82 -19.45 -19.08 -30.46
C LEU A 82 -20.94 -18.82 -30.74
N SER A 83 -21.35 -17.55 -30.77
CA SER A 83 -22.76 -17.16 -31.03
C SER A 83 -23.16 -17.22 -32.52
N ARG A 84 -22.23 -17.55 -33.44
CA ARG A 84 -22.55 -17.70 -34.89
C ARG A 84 -23.29 -19.00 -35.21
N GLY A 85 -23.11 -20.04 -34.40
CA GLY A 85 -23.73 -21.35 -34.63
C GLY A 85 -25.16 -21.41 -34.10
N LYS A 86 -26.02 -22.24 -34.71
CA LYS A 86 -27.37 -22.54 -34.18
C LYS A 86 -27.37 -23.43 -32.92
N ARG A 87 -26.19 -23.91 -32.50
CA ARG A 87 -26.05 -24.94 -31.45
C ARG A 87 -25.99 -24.39 -30.03
N PHE A 88 -25.57 -23.14 -29.85
CA PHE A 88 -25.42 -22.52 -28.52
C PHE A 88 -26.22 -21.21 -28.46
N ALA A 89 -26.93 -20.99 -27.35
CA ALA A 89 -27.51 -19.69 -27.07
C ALA A 89 -26.40 -18.67 -26.78
N ALA A 90 -26.59 -17.42 -27.20
CA ALA A 90 -25.61 -16.35 -26.98
C ALA A 90 -25.25 -16.21 -25.49
N ASP A 91 -26.24 -16.34 -24.60
CA ASP A 91 -26.03 -16.25 -23.15
C ASP A 91 -25.16 -17.39 -22.61
N THR A 92 -25.28 -18.60 -23.18
CA THR A 92 -24.43 -19.74 -22.81
C THR A 92 -22.98 -19.49 -23.24
N ALA A 93 -22.76 -18.93 -24.43
CA ALA A 93 -21.42 -18.59 -24.91
C ALA A 93 -20.77 -17.52 -24.04
N ILE A 94 -21.52 -16.48 -23.66
CA ILE A 94 -21.06 -15.43 -22.75
C ILE A 94 -20.70 -16.04 -21.39
N GLY A 95 -21.58 -16.85 -20.80
CA GLY A 95 -21.35 -17.46 -19.49
C GLY A 95 -20.13 -18.40 -19.45
N LEU A 96 -19.94 -19.23 -20.49
CA LEU A 96 -18.81 -20.16 -20.56
C LEU A 96 -17.47 -19.42 -20.70
N LEU A 97 -17.43 -18.39 -21.56
CA LEU A 97 -16.23 -17.57 -21.71
C LEU A 97 -15.95 -16.73 -20.46
N PHE A 98 -16.98 -16.18 -19.82
CA PHE A 98 -16.87 -15.47 -18.55
C PHE A 98 -16.19 -16.33 -17.49
N VAL A 99 -16.73 -17.52 -17.21
CA VAL A 99 -16.15 -18.44 -16.22
C VAL A 99 -14.74 -18.87 -16.62
N GLY A 100 -14.51 -19.21 -17.89
CA GLY A 100 -13.20 -19.65 -18.37
C GLY A 100 -12.12 -18.57 -18.25
N MET A 101 -12.44 -17.34 -18.64
CA MET A 101 -11.51 -16.21 -18.53
C MET A 101 -11.32 -15.77 -17.08
N LEU A 102 -12.38 -15.69 -16.28
CA LEU A 102 -12.25 -15.39 -14.86
C LEU A 102 -11.35 -16.43 -14.16
N ALA A 103 -11.57 -17.72 -14.42
CA ALA A 103 -10.73 -18.79 -13.89
C ALA A 103 -9.27 -18.65 -14.35
N ALA A 104 -9.02 -18.34 -15.63
CA ALA A 104 -7.66 -18.10 -16.12
C ALA A 104 -6.99 -16.91 -15.42
N GLY A 105 -7.72 -15.82 -15.21
CA GLY A 105 -7.22 -14.64 -14.49
C GLY A 105 -6.88 -14.98 -13.04
N VAL A 106 -7.78 -15.67 -12.33
CA VAL A 106 -7.55 -16.12 -10.95
C VAL A 106 -6.37 -17.09 -10.85
N ILE A 107 -6.22 -18.03 -11.80
CA ILE A 107 -5.08 -18.96 -11.83
C ILE A 107 -3.76 -18.19 -11.98
N LEU A 108 -3.70 -17.20 -12.88
CA LEU A 108 -2.52 -16.37 -13.09
C LEU A 108 -2.19 -15.56 -11.83
N VAL A 109 -3.18 -14.91 -11.23
CA VAL A 109 -3.02 -14.09 -10.02
C VAL A 109 -2.63 -14.96 -8.81
N SER A 110 -3.20 -16.16 -8.65
CA SER A 110 -2.90 -17.04 -7.51
C SER A 110 -1.44 -17.48 -7.44
N ARG A 111 -0.73 -17.42 -8.57
CA ARG A 111 0.70 -17.70 -8.66
C ARG A 111 1.60 -16.52 -8.28
N SER A 112 1.10 -15.28 -8.25
CA SER A 112 1.88 -14.09 -7.91
C SER A 112 1.50 -13.52 -6.54
N GLN A 113 2.40 -13.69 -5.57
CA GLN A 113 2.18 -13.25 -4.19
C GLN A 113 2.28 -11.72 -4.00
N SER A 114 2.81 -11.00 -4.99
CA SER A 114 2.86 -9.52 -4.99
C SER A 114 1.60 -8.87 -5.57
N PHE A 115 0.70 -9.62 -6.21
CA PHE A 115 -0.50 -9.10 -6.88
C PHE A 115 -1.74 -8.99 -5.98
N ALA A 116 -1.77 -9.73 -4.87
CA ALA A 116 -2.97 -9.83 -4.03
C ALA A 116 -3.32 -8.49 -3.35
N VAL A 117 -2.33 -7.64 -3.06
CA VAL A 117 -2.49 -6.33 -2.41
C VAL A 117 -2.97 -5.26 -3.41
N ASP A 118 -2.64 -5.39 -4.69
CA ASP A 118 -3.03 -4.45 -5.75
C ASP A 118 -4.40 -4.78 -6.39
N LEU A 119 -4.88 -6.02 -6.26
CA LEU A 119 -6.09 -6.47 -6.97
C LEU A 119 -7.36 -5.78 -6.48
N THR A 120 -7.46 -5.48 -5.17
CA THR A 120 -8.56 -4.72 -4.57
C THR A 120 -8.59 -3.29 -5.12
N GLY A 121 -7.44 -2.62 -5.20
CA GLY A 121 -7.31 -1.31 -5.84
C GLY A 121 -7.72 -1.32 -7.31
N PHE A 122 -7.42 -2.40 -8.06
CA PHE A 122 -7.85 -2.54 -9.45
C PHE A 122 -9.34 -2.94 -9.64
N LEU A 123 -9.88 -3.79 -8.77
CA LEU A 123 -11.28 -4.26 -8.83
C LEU A 123 -12.25 -3.14 -8.44
N PHE A 124 -11.92 -2.40 -7.39
CA PHE A 124 -12.77 -1.31 -6.88
C PHE A 124 -12.42 0.05 -7.46
N GLY A 125 -11.19 0.22 -7.96
CA GLY A 125 -10.68 1.48 -8.50
C GLY A 125 -10.35 2.50 -7.41
N ASP A 126 -9.37 3.35 -7.67
CA ASP A 126 -9.14 4.56 -6.89
C ASP A 126 -9.44 5.80 -7.74
N VAL A 127 -10.69 6.28 -7.65
CA VAL A 127 -11.16 7.47 -8.38
C VAL A 127 -10.43 8.73 -7.92
N LEU A 128 -9.83 8.73 -6.73
CA LEU A 128 -9.08 9.87 -6.20
C LEU A 128 -7.65 9.93 -6.77
N ALA A 129 -7.10 8.80 -7.21
CA ALA A 129 -5.76 8.68 -7.80
C ALA A 129 -5.66 9.11 -9.28
N VAL A 130 -6.70 9.72 -9.85
CA VAL A 130 -6.73 10.13 -11.27
C VAL A 130 -5.65 11.16 -11.59
N ARG A 131 -4.85 10.88 -12.62
CA ARG A 131 -3.79 11.78 -13.11
C ARG A 131 -4.30 12.63 -14.27
N SER A 132 -3.62 13.74 -14.53
CA SER A 132 -3.98 14.65 -15.63
C SER A 132 -3.89 13.99 -17.00
N VAL A 133 -3.01 13.01 -17.18
CA VAL A 133 -2.88 12.26 -18.44
C VAL A 133 -4.10 11.36 -18.70
N ASP A 134 -4.71 10.81 -17.65
CA ASP A 134 -5.89 9.94 -17.74
C ASP A 134 -7.11 10.70 -18.27
N LEU A 135 -7.24 11.97 -17.92
CA LEU A 135 -8.29 12.85 -18.44
C LEU A 135 -8.20 13.02 -19.96
N TRP A 136 -6.99 13.14 -20.52
CA TRP A 136 -6.79 13.22 -21.96
C TRP A 136 -7.12 11.90 -22.66
N TYR A 137 -6.76 10.76 -22.07
CA TYR A 137 -7.16 9.46 -22.59
C TYR A 137 -8.68 9.26 -22.58
N LEU A 138 -9.35 9.65 -21.49
CA LEU A 138 -10.80 9.60 -21.37
C LEU A 138 -11.50 10.55 -22.36
N LEU A 139 -10.96 11.75 -22.56
CA LEU A 139 -11.49 12.71 -23.53
C LEU A 139 -11.38 12.17 -24.97
N ALA A 140 -10.24 11.57 -25.32
CA ALA A 140 -10.06 10.91 -26.60
C ALA A 140 -11.02 9.72 -26.76
N ALA A 141 -11.17 8.88 -25.73
CA ALA A 141 -12.11 7.76 -25.72
C ALA A 141 -13.58 8.21 -25.85
N LEU A 142 -13.96 9.33 -25.24
CA LEU A 142 -15.27 9.95 -25.38
C LEU A 142 -15.52 10.43 -26.81
N ALA A 143 -14.55 11.11 -27.44
CA ALA A 143 -14.67 11.56 -28.82
C ALA A 143 -14.85 10.38 -29.79
N VAL A 144 -14.07 9.31 -29.61
CA VAL A 144 -14.18 8.10 -30.44
C VAL A 144 -15.51 7.36 -30.18
N SER A 145 -15.91 7.22 -28.91
CA SER A 145 -17.19 6.61 -28.52
C SER A 145 -18.38 7.36 -29.14
N LEU A 146 -18.33 8.70 -29.11
CA LEU A 146 -19.35 9.56 -29.70
C LEU A 146 -19.39 9.41 -31.22
N ALA A 147 -18.23 9.40 -31.89
CA ALA A 147 -18.17 9.18 -33.33
C ALA A 147 -18.79 7.83 -33.72
N ILE A 148 -18.44 6.75 -33.02
CA ILE A 148 -19.02 5.42 -33.25
C ILE A 148 -20.53 5.43 -33.01
N ALA A 149 -21.01 6.06 -31.94
CA ALA A 149 -22.43 6.15 -31.63
C ALA A 149 -23.21 6.94 -32.69
N VAL A 150 -22.68 8.07 -33.16
CA VAL A 150 -23.33 8.94 -34.17
C VAL A 150 -23.36 8.28 -35.54
N PHE A 151 -22.20 7.83 -36.05
CA PHE A 151 -22.13 7.20 -37.38
C PHE A 151 -22.81 5.81 -37.39
N GLY A 152 -22.75 5.09 -36.28
CA GLY A 152 -23.37 3.78 -36.10
C GLY A 152 -24.87 3.83 -35.79
N HIS A 153 -25.42 4.97 -35.37
CA HIS A 153 -26.78 5.10 -34.82
C HIS A 153 -27.83 4.37 -35.67
N ARG A 154 -27.92 4.71 -36.97
CA ARG A 154 -28.93 4.13 -37.86
C ARG A 154 -28.81 2.61 -37.99
N ALA A 155 -27.59 2.08 -37.96
CA ALA A 155 -27.32 0.65 -38.04
C ALA A 155 -27.61 -0.07 -36.70
N PHE A 156 -27.29 0.55 -35.57
CA PHE A 156 -27.57 0.02 -34.23
C PHE A 156 -29.08 -0.04 -33.96
N VAL A 157 -29.84 0.99 -34.34
CA VAL A 157 -31.31 0.98 -34.24
C VAL A 157 -31.89 -0.15 -35.09
N ALA A 158 -31.49 -0.27 -36.36
CA ALA A 158 -32.02 -1.32 -37.24
C ALA A 158 -31.72 -2.73 -36.71
N LEU A 159 -30.50 -2.92 -36.16
CA LEU A 159 -30.08 -4.19 -35.55
C LEU A 159 -30.84 -4.54 -34.27
N THR A 160 -31.32 -3.53 -33.52
CA THR A 160 -32.11 -3.72 -32.29
C THR A 160 -33.49 -4.31 -32.57
N PHE A 161 -34.10 -3.95 -33.71
CA PHE A 161 -35.42 -4.47 -34.10
C PHE A 161 -35.37 -5.85 -34.77
N ASP A 162 -34.62 -5.97 -35.88
CA ASP A 162 -34.48 -7.23 -36.60
C ASP A 162 -33.24 -7.19 -37.53
N PRO A 163 -32.26 -8.09 -37.38
CA PRO A 163 -31.13 -8.23 -38.29
C PRO A 163 -31.52 -8.37 -39.77
N ARG A 164 -32.64 -9.03 -40.09
CA ARG A 164 -33.15 -9.19 -41.47
C ARG A 164 -33.62 -7.85 -42.04
N LYS A 165 -34.29 -7.03 -41.22
CA LYS A 165 -34.76 -5.70 -41.61
C LYS A 165 -33.60 -4.73 -41.81
N ALA A 166 -32.53 -4.84 -41.02
CA ALA A 166 -31.30 -4.10 -41.26
C ALA A 166 -30.67 -4.47 -42.62
N HIS A 167 -30.67 -5.75 -42.98
CA HIS A 167 -30.14 -6.21 -44.27
C HIS A 167 -30.97 -5.73 -45.47
N THR A 168 -32.30 -5.68 -45.36
CA THR A 168 -33.16 -5.17 -46.45
C THR A 168 -33.05 -3.65 -46.62
N LEU A 169 -32.66 -2.91 -45.58
CA LEU A 169 -32.36 -1.48 -45.63
C LEU A 169 -30.96 -1.15 -46.20
N GLY A 170 -30.22 -2.15 -46.70
CA GLY A 170 -28.87 -1.97 -47.25
C GLY A 170 -27.78 -1.74 -46.20
N LEU A 171 -28.08 -2.02 -44.92
CA LEU A 171 -27.11 -1.92 -43.83
C LEU A 171 -26.37 -3.25 -43.66
N HIS A 172 -25.26 -3.22 -42.94
CA HIS A 172 -24.42 -4.40 -42.67
C HIS A 172 -24.58 -4.85 -41.20
N PRO A 173 -25.55 -5.73 -40.85
CA PRO A 173 -25.83 -6.13 -39.47
C PRO A 173 -24.60 -6.65 -38.71
N ARG A 174 -23.72 -7.38 -39.39
CA ARG A 174 -22.50 -7.92 -38.79
C ARG A 174 -21.50 -6.83 -38.41
N ALA A 175 -21.29 -5.84 -39.29
CA ALA A 175 -20.42 -4.71 -38.99
C ALA A 175 -20.99 -3.86 -37.85
N ALA A 176 -22.32 -3.68 -37.80
CA ALA A 176 -23.01 -2.99 -36.71
C ALA A 176 -22.84 -3.71 -35.37
N GLN A 177 -22.96 -5.04 -35.34
CA GLN A 177 -22.71 -5.82 -34.12
C GLN A 177 -21.26 -5.67 -33.65
N VAL A 178 -20.29 -5.76 -34.57
CA VAL A 178 -18.87 -5.59 -34.25
C VAL A 178 -18.57 -4.18 -33.73
N ALA A 179 -19.13 -3.14 -34.36
CA ALA A 179 -18.97 -1.77 -33.91
C ALA A 179 -19.59 -1.52 -32.53
N LEU A 180 -20.73 -2.16 -32.24
CA LEU A 180 -21.39 -2.05 -30.93
C LEU A 180 -20.59 -2.75 -29.82
N VAL A 181 -20.07 -3.95 -30.10
CA VAL A 181 -19.18 -4.65 -29.18
C VAL A 181 -17.87 -3.88 -29.01
N GLY A 182 -17.33 -3.28 -30.07
CA GLY A 182 -16.16 -2.41 -30.01
C GLY A 182 -16.39 -1.13 -29.19
N LEU A 183 -17.56 -0.50 -29.30
CA LEU A 183 -17.97 0.63 -28.46
C LEU A 183 -18.01 0.22 -26.98
N LEU A 184 -18.55 -0.96 -26.68
CA LEU A 184 -18.58 -1.51 -25.33
C LEU A 184 -17.16 -1.83 -24.81
N THR A 185 -16.32 -2.49 -25.61
CA THR A 185 -14.91 -2.75 -25.28
C THR A 185 -14.18 -1.44 -24.99
N LEU A 186 -14.34 -0.43 -25.86
CA LEU A 186 -13.71 0.87 -25.69
C LEU A 186 -14.16 1.53 -24.38
N ALA A 187 -15.46 1.54 -24.08
CA ALA A 187 -16.00 2.13 -22.86
C ALA A 187 -15.45 1.46 -21.61
N ILE A 188 -15.46 0.12 -21.57
CA ILE A 188 -14.95 -0.67 -20.44
C ILE A 188 -13.44 -0.47 -20.27
N VAL A 189 -12.66 -0.62 -21.36
CA VAL A 189 -11.19 -0.56 -21.31
C VAL A 189 -10.69 0.85 -21.01
N SER A 190 -11.30 1.90 -21.56
CA SER A 190 -10.87 3.28 -21.27
C SER A 190 -11.19 3.71 -19.84
N SER A 191 -12.24 3.16 -19.24
CA SER A 191 -12.72 3.60 -17.93
C SER A 191 -12.19 2.76 -16.76
N PHE A 192 -11.89 1.46 -16.94
CA PHE A 192 -11.55 0.59 -15.81
C PHE A 192 -10.28 1.03 -15.06
N HIS A 193 -9.26 1.53 -15.78
CA HIS A 193 -8.00 1.90 -15.15
C HIS A 193 -8.13 3.13 -14.24
N VAL A 194 -9.12 3.98 -14.53
CA VAL A 194 -9.39 5.22 -13.79
C VAL A 194 -10.31 4.95 -12.61
N VAL A 195 -11.36 4.15 -12.82
CA VAL A 195 -12.50 4.10 -11.91
C VAL A 195 -12.80 2.71 -11.34
N GLY A 196 -12.07 1.68 -11.77
CA GLY A 196 -12.30 0.29 -11.36
C GLY A 196 -13.45 -0.39 -12.10
N THR A 197 -13.51 -1.72 -12.01
CA THR A 197 -14.50 -2.50 -12.77
C THR A 197 -15.92 -2.34 -12.19
N LEU A 198 -16.05 -2.24 -10.87
CA LEU A 198 -17.34 -2.08 -10.18
C LEU A 198 -18.06 -0.80 -10.62
N LEU A 199 -17.38 0.35 -10.55
CA LEU A 199 -18.01 1.63 -10.87
C LEU A 199 -18.27 1.77 -12.37
N VAL A 200 -17.39 1.25 -13.22
CA VAL A 200 -17.64 1.19 -14.67
C VAL A 200 -18.93 0.44 -14.98
N PHE A 201 -19.13 -0.74 -14.38
CA PHE A 201 -20.36 -1.49 -14.58
C PHE A 201 -21.60 -0.75 -14.04
N GLY A 202 -21.48 -0.14 -12.85
CA GLY A 202 -22.54 0.68 -12.26
C GLY A 202 -22.99 1.83 -13.18
N LEU A 203 -22.05 2.61 -13.71
CA LEU A 203 -22.33 3.73 -14.63
C LEU A 203 -22.74 3.28 -16.04
N LEU A 204 -22.33 2.09 -16.47
CA LEU A 204 -22.73 1.51 -17.75
C LEU A 204 -24.19 1.04 -17.75
N ILE A 205 -24.71 0.56 -16.61
CA ILE A 205 -26.05 -0.06 -16.54
C ILE A 205 -27.08 0.85 -15.86
N ALA A 206 -26.79 1.39 -14.68
CA ALA A 206 -27.81 2.03 -13.86
C ALA A 206 -28.32 3.36 -14.45
N PRO A 207 -27.48 4.32 -14.89
CA PRO A 207 -27.96 5.56 -15.49
C PRO A 207 -28.78 5.34 -16.78
N PRO A 208 -28.36 4.48 -17.74
CA PRO A 208 -29.19 4.20 -18.91
C PRO A 208 -30.49 3.48 -18.57
N ALA A 209 -30.48 2.54 -17.61
CA ALA A 209 -31.71 1.89 -17.13
C ALA A 209 -32.65 2.89 -16.46
N ALA A 210 -32.11 3.87 -15.73
CA ALA A 210 -32.90 4.95 -15.14
C ALA A 210 -33.51 5.85 -16.23
N ALA A 211 -32.78 6.13 -17.30
CA ALA A 211 -33.18 7.04 -18.37
C ALA A 211 -34.32 6.50 -19.26
N VAL A 212 -34.42 5.18 -19.45
CA VAL A 212 -35.44 4.56 -20.32
C VAL A 212 -36.87 4.77 -19.79
N TYR A 213 -37.09 5.02 -18.49
CA TYR A 213 -38.41 5.36 -17.95
C TYR A 213 -38.96 6.73 -18.39
N TRP A 214 -38.08 7.60 -18.92
CA TRP A 214 -38.41 9.01 -19.21
C TRP A 214 -38.45 9.34 -20.70
N SER A 215 -37.89 8.49 -21.57
CA SER A 215 -37.89 8.74 -23.01
C SER A 215 -37.74 7.47 -23.83
N ASP A 216 -38.44 7.44 -24.98
CA ASP A 216 -38.30 6.38 -25.98
C ASP A 216 -37.29 6.75 -27.10
N ARG A 217 -36.73 7.97 -27.07
CA ARG A 217 -35.76 8.43 -28.08
C ARG A 217 -34.34 8.15 -27.61
N ILE A 218 -33.63 7.25 -28.30
CA ILE A 218 -32.28 6.80 -27.91
C ILE A 218 -31.29 7.97 -27.64
N PRO A 219 -31.19 9.03 -28.47
CA PRO A 219 -30.30 10.16 -28.17
C PRO A 219 -30.69 10.92 -26.89
N VAL A 220 -31.98 10.98 -26.57
CA VAL A 220 -32.48 11.59 -25.34
C VAL A 220 -32.16 10.71 -24.14
N VAL A 221 -32.32 9.38 -24.28
CA VAL A 221 -31.92 8.40 -23.26
C VAL A 221 -30.42 8.52 -22.96
N MET A 222 -29.57 8.62 -23.97
CA MET A 222 -28.12 8.82 -23.79
C MET A 222 -27.82 10.11 -23.01
N SER A 223 -28.52 11.21 -23.34
CA SER A 223 -28.31 12.50 -22.69
C SER A 223 -28.75 12.48 -21.23
N ILE A 224 -29.92 11.90 -20.94
CA ILE A 224 -30.42 11.72 -19.57
C ILE A 224 -29.49 10.79 -18.78
N ALA A 225 -29.02 9.70 -19.39
CA ALA A 225 -28.08 8.77 -18.75
C ALA A 225 -26.76 9.45 -18.38
N ALA A 226 -26.22 10.31 -19.26
CA ALA A 226 -25.02 11.08 -18.95
C ALA A 226 -25.25 12.07 -17.79
N LEU A 227 -26.40 12.72 -17.73
CA LEU A 227 -26.78 13.62 -16.63
C LEU A 227 -26.95 12.87 -15.30
N VAL A 228 -27.63 11.72 -15.31
CA VAL A 228 -27.81 10.88 -14.11
C VAL A 228 -26.47 10.31 -13.65
N GLY A 229 -25.61 9.88 -14.57
CA GLY A 229 -24.25 9.44 -14.27
C GLY A 229 -23.42 10.56 -13.64
N GLY A 230 -23.42 11.76 -14.25
CA GLY A 230 -22.70 12.91 -13.72
C GLY A 230 -23.23 13.40 -12.36
N PHE A 231 -24.55 13.37 -12.16
CA PHE A 231 -25.15 13.60 -10.84
C PHE A 231 -24.65 12.57 -9.82
N SER A 232 -24.59 11.30 -10.21
CA SER A 232 -24.09 10.23 -9.35
C SER A 232 -22.62 10.41 -8.98
N THR A 233 -21.80 10.90 -9.91
CA THR A 233 -20.39 11.28 -9.64
C THR A 233 -20.31 12.40 -8.62
N VAL A 234 -21.03 13.50 -8.83
CA VAL A 234 -21.00 14.66 -7.93
C VAL A 234 -21.50 14.28 -6.53
N ALA A 235 -22.70 13.70 -6.45
CA ALA A 235 -23.30 13.32 -5.18
C ALA A 235 -22.49 12.22 -4.48
N GLY A 236 -21.96 11.26 -5.22
CA GLY A 236 -21.12 10.19 -4.68
C GLY A 236 -19.81 10.73 -4.07
N LEU A 237 -19.13 11.67 -4.74
CA LEU A 237 -17.92 12.31 -4.22
C LEU A 237 -18.18 13.14 -2.96
N VAL A 238 -19.30 13.89 -2.94
CA VAL A 238 -19.69 14.68 -1.76
C VAL A 238 -20.02 13.75 -0.58
N ILE A 239 -20.80 12.69 -0.81
CA ILE A 239 -21.13 11.72 0.23
C ILE A 239 -19.86 11.01 0.72
N SER A 240 -18.97 10.60 -0.18
CA SER A 240 -17.73 9.91 0.21
C SER A 240 -16.81 10.78 1.04
N TRP A 241 -16.73 12.08 0.73
CA TRP A 241 -15.93 13.04 1.49
C TRP A 241 -16.41 13.17 2.94
N HIS A 242 -17.71 13.32 3.15
CA HIS A 242 -18.27 13.54 4.50
C HIS A 242 -18.45 12.25 5.30
N ALA A 243 -18.63 11.10 4.64
CA ALA A 243 -18.88 9.81 5.29
C ALA A 243 -17.64 8.92 5.38
N GLY A 244 -16.47 9.33 4.86
CA GLY A 244 -15.24 8.53 4.86
C GLY A 244 -15.32 7.22 4.08
N THR A 245 -16.26 7.10 3.13
CA THR A 245 -16.50 5.86 2.36
C THR A 245 -15.68 5.81 1.07
N ALA A 246 -15.44 4.61 0.52
CA ALA A 246 -14.78 4.44 -0.78
C ALA A 246 -15.54 5.13 -1.93
N ALA A 247 -14.93 6.18 -2.51
CA ALA A 247 -15.57 7.06 -3.50
C ALA A 247 -16.19 6.30 -4.68
N GLY A 248 -15.47 5.31 -5.24
CA GLY A 248 -15.95 4.53 -6.38
C GLY A 248 -17.24 3.73 -6.07
N ALA A 249 -17.25 3.06 -4.92
CA ALA A 249 -18.42 2.31 -4.45
C ALA A 249 -19.61 3.23 -4.15
N THR A 250 -19.35 4.39 -3.54
CA THR A 250 -20.39 5.38 -3.20
C THR A 250 -21.04 5.97 -4.43
N ILE A 251 -20.26 6.34 -5.47
CA ILE A 251 -20.82 6.79 -6.76
C ILE A 251 -21.68 5.68 -7.40
N ALA A 252 -21.21 4.42 -7.37
CA ALA A 252 -21.98 3.30 -7.93
C ALA A 252 -23.30 3.08 -7.18
N ALA A 253 -23.28 3.17 -5.85
CA ALA A 253 -24.47 3.09 -5.01
C ALA A 253 -25.46 4.22 -5.32
N VAL A 254 -24.98 5.45 -5.52
CA VAL A 254 -25.83 6.58 -5.93
C VAL A 254 -26.42 6.37 -7.32
N ALA A 255 -25.65 5.82 -8.27
CA ALA A 255 -26.15 5.51 -9.61
C ALA A 255 -27.27 4.47 -9.58
N VAL A 256 -27.09 3.39 -8.80
CA VAL A 256 -28.12 2.35 -8.58
C VAL A 256 -29.33 2.93 -7.83
N GLY A 257 -29.11 3.76 -6.81
CA GLY A 257 -30.18 4.47 -6.10
C GLY A 257 -31.00 5.36 -7.04
N SER A 258 -30.33 6.07 -7.95
CA SER A 258 -30.97 6.91 -8.98
C SER A 258 -31.86 6.10 -9.93
N PHE A 259 -31.48 4.85 -10.24
CA PHE A 259 -32.35 3.93 -10.97
C PHE A 259 -33.63 3.58 -10.19
N PHE A 260 -33.52 3.21 -8.91
CA PHE A 260 -34.71 2.88 -8.12
C PHE A 260 -35.63 4.08 -7.90
N VAL A 261 -35.05 5.27 -7.66
CA VAL A 261 -35.83 6.52 -7.59
C VAL A 261 -36.54 6.78 -8.92
N SER A 262 -35.85 6.63 -10.06
CA SER A 262 -36.44 6.77 -11.38
C SER A 262 -37.61 5.81 -11.60
N ALA A 263 -37.44 4.53 -11.25
CA ALA A 263 -38.48 3.51 -11.36
C ALA A 263 -39.71 3.80 -10.49
N ILE A 264 -39.50 4.22 -9.23
CA ILE A 264 -40.58 4.59 -8.31
C ILE A 264 -41.31 5.83 -8.83
N CYS A 265 -40.59 6.87 -9.26
CA CYS A 265 -41.18 8.08 -9.84
C CYS A 265 -42.01 7.76 -11.09
N SER A 266 -41.55 6.85 -11.96
CA SER A 266 -42.34 6.40 -13.11
C SER A 266 -43.60 5.65 -12.68
N ALA A 267 -43.50 4.71 -11.73
CA ALA A 267 -44.65 3.95 -11.25
C ALA A 267 -45.72 4.86 -10.59
N VAL A 268 -45.27 5.86 -9.83
CA VAL A 268 -46.14 6.90 -9.25
C VAL A 268 -46.79 7.72 -10.36
N ARG A 269 -46.03 8.23 -11.34
CA ARG A 269 -46.56 8.96 -12.49
C ARG A 269 -47.62 8.16 -13.25
N ASP A 270 -47.41 6.88 -13.49
CA ASP A 270 -48.33 6.04 -14.26
C ASP A 270 -49.60 5.70 -13.47
N ARG A 271 -49.48 5.60 -12.13
CA ARG A 271 -50.60 5.39 -11.21
C ARG A 271 -51.47 6.64 -11.05
N PHE A 272 -50.87 7.82 -11.01
CA PHE A 272 -51.56 9.11 -10.97
C PHE A 272 -51.93 9.66 -12.37
N GLY A 273 -51.39 9.08 -13.44
CA GLY A 273 -51.76 9.43 -14.83
C GLY A 273 -53.12 8.88 -15.28
N LYS A 274 -53.70 7.91 -14.54
CA LYS A 274 -55.04 7.35 -14.80
C LYS A 274 -56.13 7.81 -13.81
N ALA A 275 -55.75 8.44 -12.71
CA ALA A 275 -56.69 9.07 -11.77
C ALA A 275 -56.42 10.57 -11.82
N GLY A 276 -57.41 11.32 -12.31
CA GLY A 276 -57.30 12.71 -12.75
C GLY A 276 -56.40 13.62 -11.93
N ALA A 277 -55.81 14.56 -12.66
CA ALA A 277 -55.28 15.82 -12.18
C ALA A 277 -56.15 16.41 -11.06
N THR A 278 -55.78 16.13 -9.82
CA THR A 278 -56.01 16.95 -8.63
C THR A 278 -55.25 16.28 -7.48
N SER A 279 -54.27 17.03 -6.97
CA SER A 279 -53.60 16.80 -5.68
C SER A 279 -52.44 15.81 -5.66
N VAL A 280 -51.24 16.26 -6.08
CA VAL A 280 -50.00 15.91 -5.36
C VAL A 280 -49.05 17.12 -5.36
N ALA A 281 -49.33 18.07 -4.46
CA ALA A 281 -48.35 19.05 -4.00
C ALA A 281 -47.95 18.79 -2.52
N ALA A 282 -48.24 17.60 -2.00
CA ALA A 282 -48.01 17.32 -0.58
C ALA A 282 -47.59 15.86 -0.39
N LEU A 283 -46.35 15.51 -0.72
CA LEU A 283 -45.67 14.35 -0.15
C LEU A 283 -44.15 14.44 -0.43
N ALA A 284 -43.58 15.57 -0.05
CA ALA A 284 -42.13 15.77 0.13
C ALA A 284 -41.77 15.92 1.61
N ALA A 285 -42.58 15.35 2.51
CA ALA A 285 -42.32 15.36 3.94
C ALA A 285 -42.70 14.01 4.55
N LEU A 286 -41.76 13.50 5.35
CA LEU A 286 -41.76 12.32 6.21
C LEU A 286 -41.26 11.00 5.57
N PRO A 287 -40.26 10.37 6.22
CA PRO A 287 -40.28 10.07 7.66
C PRO A 287 -39.48 11.06 8.53
N LEU A 288 -40.22 11.85 9.31
CA LEU A 288 -39.83 12.38 10.62
C LEU A 288 -40.80 11.76 11.63
N VAL A 289 -40.62 10.48 11.98
CA VAL A 289 -41.11 9.94 13.26
C VAL A 289 -40.10 8.90 13.71
N GLY A 290 -39.20 9.36 14.58
CA GLY A 290 -38.19 8.57 15.27
C GLY A 290 -37.36 9.42 16.24
N CYS A 291 -37.86 10.56 16.72
CA CYS A 291 -37.24 11.30 17.81
C CYS A 291 -37.85 10.84 19.13
N ALA A 292 -37.28 9.77 19.71
CA ALA A 292 -37.09 9.75 21.15
C ALA A 292 -35.79 10.51 21.42
N PRO A 293 -35.66 11.31 22.50
CA PRO A 293 -34.37 11.77 22.92
C PRO A 293 -33.66 10.55 23.50
N ALA A 294 -32.95 9.81 22.66
CA ALA A 294 -31.80 9.09 23.15
C ALA A 294 -30.90 10.18 23.72
N VAL A 295 -30.63 10.11 25.02
CA VAL A 295 -29.47 10.78 25.60
C VAL A 295 -28.32 10.40 24.69
N GLU A 296 -27.83 11.35 23.89
CA GLU A 296 -26.60 11.17 23.13
C GLU A 296 -25.55 10.78 24.18
N PRO A 297 -25.02 9.54 24.19
CA PRO A 297 -23.65 9.44 24.64
C PRO A 297 -22.90 10.40 23.72
N ALA A 298 -22.10 11.30 24.29
CA ALA A 298 -21.21 12.12 23.50
C ALA A 298 -20.63 11.21 22.40
N VAL A 299 -20.79 11.60 21.13
CA VAL A 299 -20.02 10.98 20.06
C VAL A 299 -18.59 11.31 20.47
N VAL A 300 -17.99 10.36 21.19
CA VAL A 300 -16.55 10.27 21.30
C VAL A 300 -16.19 10.05 19.84
N GLU A 301 -15.74 11.11 19.20
CA GLU A 301 -15.00 11.05 17.96
C GLU A 301 -13.99 9.92 18.20
N GLU A 302 -14.28 8.71 17.69
CA GLU A 302 -13.47 7.53 17.95
C GLU A 302 -12.11 7.90 17.41
N THR A 303 -11.21 8.21 18.33
CA THR A 303 -9.88 8.68 17.97
C THR A 303 -9.30 7.58 17.09
N PRO A 304 -9.04 7.85 15.79
CA PRO A 304 -8.62 6.81 14.87
C PRO A 304 -7.43 6.06 15.47
N HIS A 305 -7.41 4.72 15.38
CA HIS A 305 -6.36 3.97 16.04
C HIS A 305 -4.98 4.36 15.48
N GLY A 306 -4.07 4.74 16.37
CA GLY A 306 -2.76 5.29 16.04
C GLY A 306 -2.72 6.80 15.77
N PHE A 307 -3.85 7.51 15.87
CA PHE A 307 -3.88 8.97 15.96
C PHE A 307 -3.19 9.44 17.23
N VAL A 308 -2.38 10.49 17.08
CA VAL A 308 -1.78 11.24 18.18
C VAL A 308 -2.29 12.67 18.12
N ALA A 309 -2.58 13.27 19.27
CA ALA A 309 -3.02 14.66 19.32
C ALA A 309 -2.03 15.59 18.59
N GLY A 310 -2.54 16.37 17.62
CA GLY A 310 -1.73 17.25 16.77
C GLY A 310 -1.20 16.61 15.47
N ALA A 311 -1.51 15.34 15.23
CA ALA A 311 -1.23 14.66 13.97
C ALA A 311 -2.33 14.93 12.93
N GLN A 312 -1.94 14.97 11.67
CA GLN A 312 -2.82 15.00 10.51
C GLN A 312 -2.82 13.65 9.82
N GLU A 313 -4.00 13.12 9.49
CA GLU A 313 -4.12 11.96 8.63
C GLU A 313 -3.92 12.36 7.16
N MET A 314 -3.15 11.56 6.43
CA MET A 314 -2.66 11.83 5.08
C MET A 314 -3.17 10.76 4.11
N SER A 315 -3.28 11.12 2.83
CA SER A 315 -3.74 10.20 1.78
C SER A 315 -2.69 9.21 1.30
N GLU A 316 -1.41 9.46 1.61
CA GLU A 316 -0.28 8.63 1.19
C GLU A 316 0.80 8.54 2.29
N ALA A 317 1.66 7.54 2.18
CA ALA A 317 2.74 7.30 3.14
C ALA A 317 3.72 8.48 3.20
N GLN A 318 3.94 9.00 4.41
CA GLN A 318 4.84 10.12 4.67
C GLN A 318 6.29 9.61 4.81
N LYS A 319 6.86 9.14 3.70
CA LYS A 319 8.20 8.52 3.67
C LYS A 319 9.29 9.53 4.01
N ARG A 320 10.12 9.20 4.99
CA ARG A 320 11.15 10.10 5.52
C ARG A 320 12.46 9.37 5.79
N LEU A 321 13.58 10.05 5.52
CA LEU A 321 14.91 9.58 5.91
C LEU A 321 15.41 10.41 7.08
N LEU A 322 15.66 9.76 8.20
CA LEU A 322 16.34 10.37 9.34
C LEU A 322 17.84 10.11 9.21
N LEU A 323 18.63 11.18 9.26
CA LEU A 323 20.07 11.15 9.13
C LEU A 323 20.73 11.80 10.35
N ALA A 324 21.85 11.24 10.77
CA ALA A 324 22.62 11.78 11.87
C ALA A 324 24.13 11.78 11.56
N ASP A 325 24.84 12.75 12.12
CA ASP A 325 26.30 12.82 12.08
C ASP A 325 26.94 12.52 13.45
N GLY A 326 28.25 12.30 13.46
CA GLY A 326 29.01 12.03 14.69
C GLY A 326 29.06 13.20 15.68
N THR A 327 28.59 14.40 15.30
CA THR A 327 28.47 15.55 16.22
C THR A 327 27.15 15.56 16.99
N GLY A 328 26.22 14.67 16.64
CA GLY A 328 24.87 14.66 17.19
C GLY A 328 23.86 15.52 16.42
N ALA A 329 24.22 16.08 15.27
CA ALA A 329 23.25 16.79 14.44
C ALA A 329 22.35 15.79 13.70
N VAL A 330 21.04 16.06 13.68
CA VAL A 330 20.03 15.22 13.03
C VAL A 330 19.29 16.02 11.96
N ARG A 331 19.06 15.41 10.81
CA ARG A 331 18.24 15.91 9.70
C ARG A 331 17.16 14.91 9.37
N VAL A 332 15.99 15.39 9.00
CA VAL A 332 14.93 14.58 8.39
C VAL A 332 14.75 15.08 6.97
N ILE A 333 14.93 14.18 5.99
CA ILE A 333 14.56 14.43 4.61
C ILE A 333 13.14 13.92 4.43
N ASP A 334 12.25 14.79 3.98
CA ASP A 334 10.93 14.41 3.49
C ASP A 334 11.03 14.00 2.01
N LEU A 335 10.78 12.73 1.70
CA LEU A 335 11.04 12.17 0.37
C LEU A 335 10.01 12.59 -0.69
N LEU A 336 8.88 13.14 -0.24
CA LEU A 336 7.80 13.65 -1.10
C LEU A 336 8.06 15.11 -1.48
N THR A 337 8.43 15.93 -0.50
CA THR A 337 8.64 17.39 -0.69
C THR A 337 10.10 17.77 -0.99
N GLU A 338 11.04 16.87 -0.74
CA GLU A 338 12.50 17.08 -0.81
C GLU A 338 13.03 18.07 0.24
N GLU A 339 12.19 18.45 1.21
CA GLU A 339 12.60 19.33 2.30
C GLU A 339 13.55 18.62 3.27
N VAL A 340 14.58 19.33 3.72
CA VAL A 340 15.54 18.84 4.71
C VAL A 340 15.41 19.66 5.99
N THR A 341 14.79 19.07 7.00
CA THR A 341 14.48 19.74 8.25
C THR A 341 15.49 19.39 9.34
N PRO A 342 16.12 20.37 10.02
CA PRO A 342 16.93 20.12 11.19
C PRO A 342 16.07 19.79 12.41
N ILE A 343 16.45 18.75 13.16
CA ILE A 343 15.86 18.48 14.47
C ILE A 343 16.63 19.28 15.51
N GLU A 344 15.98 20.28 16.09
CA GLU A 344 16.51 21.02 17.22
C GLU A 344 16.50 20.14 18.47
N ALA A 345 17.52 20.28 19.33
CA ALA A 345 17.55 19.61 20.62
C ALA A 345 16.43 20.21 21.48
N GLY A 346 15.41 19.40 21.78
CA GLY A 346 14.23 19.85 22.51
C GLY A 346 14.46 19.96 24.02
N GLU A 347 13.64 20.75 24.70
CA GLU A 347 13.50 20.67 26.17
C GLU A 347 12.93 19.29 26.52
N THR A 348 13.71 18.45 27.20
CA THR A 348 13.29 17.11 27.60
C THR A 348 12.16 17.19 28.63
N LYS A 349 10.97 16.68 28.26
CA LYS A 349 9.88 16.42 29.23
C LYS A 349 10.19 15.15 30.00
N SER A 350 10.99 15.25 31.06
CA SER A 350 11.19 14.16 32.01
C SER A 350 10.04 14.09 33.02
N ASP A 351 9.60 12.88 33.38
CA ASP A 351 8.69 12.65 34.53
C ASP A 351 9.37 12.96 35.88
N SER A 352 10.69 13.18 35.91
CA SER A 352 11.39 13.68 37.09
C SER A 352 11.20 15.20 37.17
N ALA A 353 10.87 15.71 38.37
CA ALA A 353 10.45 17.09 38.63
C ALA A 353 11.54 18.18 38.43
N GLN A 354 12.53 17.96 37.57
CA GLN A 354 13.53 18.96 37.20
C GLN A 354 13.77 18.94 35.68
N PRO A 355 13.34 19.97 34.94
CA PRO A 355 13.75 20.14 33.55
C PRO A 355 15.24 20.48 33.55
N HIS A 356 16.08 19.55 33.10
CA HIS A 356 17.45 19.87 32.73
C HIS A 356 17.44 20.29 31.26
N PRO A 357 17.71 21.56 30.92
CA PRO A 357 17.94 21.93 29.53
C PRO A 357 19.24 21.26 29.09
N SER A 358 19.16 20.10 28.45
CA SER A 358 20.33 19.51 27.79
C SER A 358 20.53 20.22 26.46
N THR A 359 21.19 21.38 26.50
CA THR A 359 21.84 21.97 25.31
C THR A 359 23.04 21.14 24.84
N ASP A 360 23.34 20.03 25.52
CA ASP A 360 24.46 19.16 25.25
C ASP A 360 24.10 18.21 24.09
N ARG A 361 24.58 18.55 22.88
CA ARG A 361 24.61 17.60 21.76
C ARG A 361 25.69 16.56 22.07
N SER A 362 25.36 15.62 22.95
CA SER A 362 26.22 14.47 23.21
C SER A 362 26.55 13.82 21.86
N PRO A 363 27.84 13.56 21.57
CA PRO A 363 28.25 12.89 20.35
C PRO A 363 27.46 11.59 20.17
N ILE A 364 26.97 11.37 18.96
CA ILE A 364 26.38 10.09 18.59
C ILE A 364 27.56 9.15 18.32
N ASP A 365 27.55 7.99 18.96
CA ASP A 365 28.57 6.98 18.73
C ASP A 365 28.53 6.52 17.26
N ALA A 366 29.66 6.07 16.72
CA ALA A 366 29.73 5.47 15.39
C ALA A 366 29.07 4.07 15.40
N ALA A 367 27.79 4.02 15.72
CA ALA A 367 26.94 2.84 15.82
C ALA A 367 25.70 3.05 14.95
N PRO A 368 25.14 1.99 14.34
CA PRO A 368 24.02 2.11 13.43
C PRO A 368 22.82 2.78 14.11
N ALA A 369 22.23 3.77 13.44
CA ALA A 369 20.89 4.22 13.80
C ALA A 369 19.90 3.10 13.42
N VAL A 370 18.89 2.90 14.27
CA VAL A 370 17.83 1.92 14.00
C VAL A 370 16.47 2.58 14.13
N GLY A 371 15.50 2.10 13.34
CA GLY A 371 14.14 2.59 13.37
C GLY A 371 13.13 1.49 13.66
N ASP A 372 11.99 1.89 14.23
CA ASP A 372 10.84 1.01 14.43
C ASP A 372 9.66 1.30 13.47
N GLY A 373 9.92 2.13 12.45
CA GLY A 373 8.93 2.59 11.46
C GLY A 373 8.48 4.04 11.68
N ARG A 374 8.50 4.54 12.93
CA ARG A 374 8.20 5.95 13.26
C ARG A 374 9.38 6.64 13.93
N PHE A 375 9.92 6.01 14.96
CA PHE A 375 10.98 6.57 15.76
C PHE A 375 12.33 6.02 15.32
N ALA A 376 13.35 6.87 15.36
CA ALA A 376 14.74 6.47 15.29
C ALA A 376 15.36 6.49 16.69
N TYR A 377 16.20 5.49 16.96
CA TYR A 377 16.92 5.32 18.21
C TYR A 377 18.42 5.41 17.91
N LEU A 378 19.08 6.40 18.51
CA LEU A 378 20.47 6.77 18.25
C LEU A 378 21.30 6.53 19.51
N SER A 379 22.44 5.85 19.38
CA SER A 379 23.40 5.69 20.47
C SER A 379 24.16 6.98 20.74
N ALA A 380 24.11 7.47 21.98
CA ALA A 380 24.86 8.63 22.43
C ALA A 380 25.59 8.30 23.74
N GLY A 381 26.75 7.65 23.64
CA GLY A 381 27.52 7.15 24.76
C GLY A 381 26.78 6.05 25.52
N ALA A 382 26.47 6.31 26.79
CA ALA A 382 25.68 5.39 27.62
C ALA A 382 24.16 5.67 27.55
N SER A 383 23.72 6.47 26.57
CA SER A 383 22.32 6.88 26.43
C SER A 383 21.75 6.56 25.05
N VAL A 384 20.43 6.43 24.98
CA VAL A 384 19.66 6.28 23.76
C VAL A 384 18.88 7.57 23.55
N ARG A 385 19.14 8.25 22.43
CA ARG A 385 18.38 9.41 21.98
C ARG A 385 17.27 8.94 21.04
N VAL A 386 16.04 9.36 21.31
CA VAL A 386 14.85 8.98 20.55
C VAL A 386 14.35 10.18 19.77
N VAL A 387 14.17 10.00 18.46
CA VAL A 387 13.73 11.04 17.54
C VAL A 387 12.49 10.57 16.79
N ASP A 388 11.45 11.40 16.77
CA ASP A 388 10.24 11.21 15.97
C ASP A 388 10.45 11.91 14.62
N SER A 389 10.44 11.15 13.53
CA SER A 389 10.53 11.73 12.20
C SER A 389 9.22 12.38 11.76
N GLY A 390 8.15 12.29 12.55
CA GLY A 390 6.87 12.93 12.26
C GLY A 390 6.03 12.22 11.20
N GLY A 391 6.44 11.04 10.70
CA GLY A 391 5.66 10.25 9.76
C GLY A 391 5.49 8.81 10.23
N TRP A 392 4.27 8.27 10.18
CA TRP A 392 4.03 6.85 10.45
C TRP A 392 2.82 6.30 9.70
N THR A 393 2.83 4.98 9.51
CA THR A 393 1.73 4.23 8.93
C THR A 393 1.14 3.29 9.98
N VAL A 394 -0.18 3.21 10.02
CA VAL A 394 -0.91 2.18 10.76
C VAL A 394 -1.49 1.21 9.74
N ASP A 395 -1.05 -0.05 9.78
CA ASP A 395 -1.48 -1.09 8.86
C ASP A 395 -2.48 -2.04 9.54
N HIS A 396 -3.71 -2.08 9.04
CA HIS A 396 -4.77 -2.99 9.49
C HIS A 396 -4.79 -4.32 8.73
N GLY A 397 -3.92 -4.48 7.74
CA GLY A 397 -3.82 -5.65 6.87
C GLY A 397 -4.73 -5.58 5.64
N ASP A 398 -5.91 -4.96 5.75
CA ASP A 398 -6.83 -4.71 4.64
C ASP A 398 -6.82 -3.25 4.15
N HIS A 399 -6.40 -2.31 5.00
CA HIS A 399 -6.16 -0.90 4.67
C HIS A 399 -5.06 -0.30 5.55
N ARG A 400 -4.60 0.90 5.19
CA ARG A 400 -3.54 1.64 5.88
C ARG A 400 -3.99 3.07 6.14
N HIS A 401 -3.67 3.59 7.31
CA HIS A 401 -3.76 5.02 7.62
C HIS A 401 -2.35 5.60 7.66
N TYR A 402 -2.18 6.77 7.05
CA TYR A 402 -0.91 7.48 7.04
C TYR A 402 -1.05 8.73 7.88
N TYR A 403 -0.07 9.02 8.72
CA TYR A 403 -0.11 10.16 9.62
C TYR A 403 1.15 11.01 9.47
N GLN A 404 0.96 12.31 9.64
CA GLN A 404 2.01 13.31 9.71
C GLN A 404 1.88 14.11 11.01
N ALA A 405 3.00 14.43 11.64
CA ALA A 405 3.12 15.37 12.73
C ALA A 405 4.47 16.12 12.60
N PRO A 406 4.66 17.24 13.31
CA PRO A 406 5.96 17.90 13.36
C PRO A 406 7.05 16.96 13.86
N GLU A 407 8.23 17.03 13.24
CA GLU A 407 9.40 16.27 13.65
C GLU A 407 9.92 16.80 14.98
N ARG A 408 10.39 15.91 15.86
CA ARG A 408 10.87 16.32 17.18
C ARG A 408 11.82 15.32 17.81
N GLU A 409 12.68 15.83 18.68
CA GLU A 409 13.34 14.99 19.67
C GLU A 409 12.34 14.63 20.78
N VAL A 410 12.20 13.33 21.06
CA VAL A 410 11.31 12.81 22.10
C VAL A 410 12.02 12.81 23.46
N GLY A 411 13.31 12.48 23.47
CA GLY A 411 14.17 12.61 24.64
C GLY A 411 15.42 11.73 24.59
N VAL A 412 16.23 11.85 25.64
CA VAL A 412 17.45 11.08 25.86
C VAL A 412 17.31 10.26 27.14
N MET A 413 17.64 8.98 27.08
CA MET A 413 17.47 8.01 28.17
C MET A 413 18.80 7.31 28.46
N SER A 414 19.20 7.18 29.71
CA SER A 414 20.34 6.31 30.04
C SER A 414 19.99 4.86 29.73
N ALA A 415 20.88 4.13 29.08
CA ALA A 415 20.74 2.69 28.87
C ALA A 415 20.72 1.89 30.20
N ALA A 416 21.12 2.54 31.31
CA ALA A 416 21.09 1.99 32.67
C ALA A 416 19.76 2.22 33.42
N ASP A 417 18.92 3.18 33.01
CA ASP A 417 17.75 3.64 33.78
C ASP A 417 16.45 2.86 33.47
N GLY A 418 16.53 1.70 32.83
CA GLY A 418 15.37 0.82 32.65
C GLY A 418 14.82 0.38 34.02
N GLY A 419 13.64 0.89 34.38
CA GLY A 419 13.01 0.74 35.70
C GLY A 419 13.23 -0.64 36.35
N SER A 420 13.84 -0.64 37.53
CA SER A 420 14.20 -1.88 38.22
C SER A 420 12.97 -2.52 38.88
N THR A 421 12.39 -3.52 38.23
CA THR A 421 11.73 -4.63 38.92
C THR A 421 12.55 -5.88 38.63
N ALA A 422 13.70 -6.01 39.31
CA ALA A 422 14.56 -7.19 39.19
C ALA A 422 13.88 -8.42 39.81
N GLU A 423 13.94 -9.56 39.13
CA GLU A 423 13.71 -10.87 39.73
C GLU A 423 14.73 -11.10 40.88
N PRO A 424 14.32 -11.71 42.00
CA PRO A 424 15.23 -12.02 43.09
C PRO A 424 16.19 -13.14 42.68
N GLY A 425 17.42 -12.79 42.29
CA GLY A 425 18.51 -13.77 42.11
C GLY A 425 19.53 -13.50 41.01
N ALA A 426 19.32 -12.53 40.11
CA ALA A 426 20.30 -12.22 39.06
C ALA A 426 21.43 -11.31 39.58
N ALA A 427 22.67 -11.80 39.54
CA ALA A 427 23.86 -11.02 39.88
C ALA A 427 23.98 -9.82 38.92
N ARG A 428 24.06 -8.60 39.46
CA ARG A 428 24.35 -7.39 38.68
C ARG A 428 25.82 -7.41 38.27
N THR A 429 26.10 -7.61 37.00
CA THR A 429 27.35 -7.12 36.40
C THR A 429 27.10 -5.71 35.88
N PRO A 430 27.77 -4.68 36.41
CA PRO A 430 27.78 -3.38 35.75
C PRO A 430 28.61 -3.51 34.47
N SER A 431 28.00 -3.91 33.36
CA SER A 431 28.51 -3.56 32.03
C SER A 431 28.05 -2.12 31.80
N GLY A 432 28.91 -1.12 31.92
CA GLY A 432 30.05 -0.90 31.05
C GLY A 432 29.62 0.19 30.06
N VAL A 433 30.33 1.32 30.07
CA VAL A 433 30.20 2.41 29.10
C VAL A 433 30.27 1.81 27.68
N GLY A 434 29.27 2.04 26.81
CA GLY A 434 29.36 1.73 25.38
C GLY A 434 28.41 0.66 24.79
N ASP A 435 27.23 0.40 25.37
CA ASP A 435 26.22 -0.45 24.72
C ASP A 435 25.52 0.30 23.58
N SER A 436 25.89 -0.04 22.35
CA SER A 436 25.28 0.52 21.13
C SER A 436 23.95 -0.14 20.79
N VAL A 437 23.04 0.62 20.21
CA VAL A 437 21.76 0.12 19.72
C VAL A 437 21.98 -0.63 18.40
N VAL A 438 21.36 -1.81 18.26
CA VAL A 438 21.49 -2.68 17.08
C VAL A 438 20.16 -3.14 16.50
N GLY A 439 19.03 -2.79 17.13
CA GLY A 439 17.70 -3.01 16.57
C GLY A 439 16.61 -2.30 17.36
N ALA A 440 15.52 -1.92 16.67
CA ALA A 440 14.33 -1.39 17.30
C ALA A 440 13.08 -2.02 16.67
N TYR A 441 12.14 -2.44 17.50
CA TYR A 441 10.92 -3.12 17.08
C TYR A 441 9.76 -2.68 17.97
N SER A 442 8.60 -2.40 17.39
CA SER A 442 7.47 -1.91 18.15
C SER A 442 6.16 -2.60 17.77
N ASP A 443 5.22 -2.60 18.71
CA ASP A 443 3.80 -2.80 18.46
C ASP A 443 3.01 -1.63 19.08
N ALA A 444 1.68 -1.71 19.12
CA ALA A 444 0.83 -0.65 19.66
C ALA A 444 1.04 -0.35 21.17
N ALA A 445 1.68 -1.25 21.92
CA ALA A 445 1.83 -1.11 23.38
C ALA A 445 3.29 -0.89 23.81
N LEU A 446 4.25 -1.50 23.11
CA LEU A 446 5.66 -1.50 23.51
C LEU A 446 6.58 -1.20 22.34
N ALA A 447 7.67 -0.49 22.60
CA ALA A 447 8.84 -0.46 21.72
C ALA A 447 10.02 -1.14 22.42
N SER A 448 10.72 -2.02 21.73
CA SER A 448 11.91 -2.71 22.22
C SER A 448 13.12 -2.24 21.46
N VAL A 449 14.14 -1.81 22.21
CA VAL A 449 15.44 -1.39 21.69
C VAL A 449 16.47 -2.43 22.12
N VAL A 450 17.05 -3.13 21.14
CA VAL A 450 18.06 -4.18 21.32
C VAL A 450 19.44 -3.56 21.30
N LEU A 451 20.27 -3.94 22.27
CA LEU A 451 21.66 -3.48 22.44
C LEU A 451 22.65 -4.55 21.92
N ASP A 452 23.86 -4.17 21.51
CA ASP A 452 24.90 -5.13 21.04
C ASP A 452 25.34 -6.11 22.15
N SER A 453 25.15 -5.76 23.43
CA SER A 453 25.31 -6.68 24.56
C SER A 453 24.33 -7.85 24.53
N GLY A 454 23.28 -7.77 23.71
CA GLY A 454 22.20 -8.74 23.63
C GLY A 454 21.07 -8.48 24.63
N ALA A 455 21.15 -7.42 25.44
CA ALA A 455 20.03 -6.97 26.28
C ALA A 455 19.04 -6.12 25.48
N SER A 456 17.81 -6.00 25.97
CA SER A 456 16.77 -5.16 25.37
C SER A 456 16.14 -4.21 26.39
N ILE A 457 15.87 -2.98 25.98
CA ILE A 457 15.15 -1.98 26.77
C ILE A 457 13.74 -1.86 26.20
N LEU A 458 12.73 -2.08 27.02
CA LEU A 458 11.32 -1.92 26.67
C LEU A 458 10.85 -0.51 27.06
N PHE A 459 10.25 0.18 26.12
CA PHE A 459 9.64 1.50 26.25
C PHE A 459 8.12 1.40 26.20
N ASP A 460 7.47 2.31 26.92
CA ASP A 460 6.05 2.56 26.85
C ASP A 460 5.71 3.25 25.52
N ARG A 461 5.10 2.52 24.57
CA ARG A 461 4.81 3.07 23.24
C ARG A 461 3.81 4.24 23.31
N PRO A 462 2.69 4.16 24.05
CA PRO A 462 1.82 5.32 24.27
C PRO A 462 2.54 6.55 24.84
N ALA A 463 3.50 6.38 25.75
CA ALA A 463 4.29 7.51 26.25
C ALA A 463 5.18 8.11 25.15
N LEU A 464 5.84 7.26 24.35
CA LEU A 464 6.66 7.70 23.20
C LEU A 464 5.83 8.48 22.16
N ASP A 465 4.66 7.96 21.81
CA ASP A 465 3.73 8.62 20.88
C ASP A 465 3.33 10.01 21.37
N ASN A 466 3.19 10.19 22.69
CA ASN A 466 2.92 11.49 23.32
C ASN A 466 4.16 12.37 23.55
N GLY A 467 5.35 11.91 23.13
CA GLY A 467 6.59 12.68 23.22
C GLY A 467 7.33 12.54 24.54
N VAL A 468 7.16 11.41 25.24
CA VAL A 468 7.87 11.09 26.49
C VAL A 468 8.61 9.78 26.32
N ALA A 469 9.94 9.82 26.34
CA ALA A 469 10.77 8.63 26.36
C ALA A 469 10.74 7.97 27.75
N ARG A 470 9.87 6.98 27.95
CA ARG A 470 9.74 6.26 29.23
C ARG A 470 10.12 4.78 29.07
N ALA A 471 11.25 4.39 29.66
CA ALA A 471 11.64 2.98 29.75
C ALA A 471 10.86 2.27 30.87
N GLN A 472 10.21 1.15 30.54
CA GLN A 472 9.45 0.35 31.49
C GLN A 472 10.31 -0.75 32.13
N ARG A 473 11.17 -1.41 31.36
CA ARG A 473 11.91 -2.59 31.82
C ARG A 473 13.15 -2.86 30.97
N ARG A 474 14.21 -3.40 31.58
CA ARG A 474 15.34 -4.03 30.89
C ARG A 474 15.21 -5.55 30.94
N ILE A 475 15.41 -6.22 29.81
CA ILE A 475 15.43 -7.69 29.68
C ILE A 475 16.84 -8.12 29.28
N GLU A 476 17.41 -9.05 30.04
CA GLU A 476 18.67 -9.71 29.69
C GLU A 476 18.39 -10.77 28.62
N GLY A 477 18.48 -10.36 27.34
CA GLY A 477 18.16 -11.15 26.16
C GLY A 477 17.55 -10.29 25.05
N ILE A 478 17.57 -10.81 23.82
CA ILE A 478 16.96 -10.13 22.66
C ILE A 478 15.45 -10.31 22.79
N ALA A 479 14.72 -9.23 23.06
CA ALA A 479 13.29 -9.22 23.28
C ALA A 479 12.59 -8.46 22.15
N ILE A 480 11.64 -9.09 21.47
CA ILE A 480 10.97 -8.50 20.30
C ILE A 480 9.45 -8.59 20.49
N PRO A 481 8.72 -7.46 20.48
CA PRO A 481 7.27 -7.47 20.46
C PRO A 481 6.78 -8.07 19.14
N TYR A 482 5.92 -9.07 19.23
CA TYR A 482 5.34 -9.75 18.07
C TYR A 482 4.04 -10.46 18.46
N ALA A 483 2.98 -10.25 17.67
CA ALA A 483 1.66 -10.85 17.89
C ALA A 483 1.15 -10.69 19.34
N GLU A 484 1.22 -9.46 19.86
CA GLU A 484 0.81 -9.07 21.22
C GLU A 484 1.55 -9.78 22.37
N ARG A 485 2.68 -10.42 22.05
CA ARG A 485 3.58 -11.08 23.00
C ARG A 485 4.99 -10.53 22.85
N ILE A 486 5.88 -10.93 23.75
CA ILE A 486 7.31 -10.63 23.66
C ILE A 486 8.05 -11.93 23.42
N VAL A 487 8.72 -12.05 22.28
CA VAL A 487 9.59 -13.18 21.97
C VAL A 487 10.99 -12.85 22.48
N VAL A 488 11.48 -13.60 23.46
CA VAL A 488 12.76 -13.41 24.12
C VAL A 488 13.71 -14.55 23.77
N VAL A 489 14.94 -14.21 23.39
CA VAL A 489 16.05 -15.15 23.27
C VAL A 489 17.15 -14.75 24.23
N ASP A 490 17.42 -15.60 25.23
CA ASP A 490 18.46 -15.34 26.22
C ASP A 490 19.88 -15.62 25.68
N SER A 491 20.91 -15.22 26.41
CA SER A 491 22.31 -15.43 26.02
C SER A 491 22.72 -16.91 25.94
N ALA A 492 21.96 -17.81 26.59
CA ALA A 492 22.13 -19.26 26.47
C ALA A 492 21.43 -19.83 25.21
N GLY A 493 20.68 -19.02 24.48
CA GLY A 493 19.97 -19.39 23.27
C GLY A 493 18.61 -20.04 23.51
N ARG A 494 18.05 -19.93 24.72
CA ARG A 494 16.69 -20.40 25.01
C ARG A 494 15.68 -19.36 24.57
N VAL A 495 14.57 -19.85 24.01
CA VAL A 495 13.51 -19.03 23.43
C VAL A 495 12.29 -19.12 24.34
N GLU A 496 11.75 -17.96 24.71
CA GLU A 496 10.53 -17.87 25.51
C GLU A 496 9.61 -16.80 24.94
N VAL A 497 8.31 -17.12 24.86
CA VAL A 497 7.27 -16.18 24.45
C VAL A 497 6.51 -15.76 25.70
N ARG A 498 6.71 -14.51 26.13
CA ARG A 498 6.15 -13.94 27.36
C ARG A 498 4.95 -13.04 27.07
N GLY A 499 4.10 -12.82 28.08
CA GLY A 499 3.12 -11.73 28.07
C GLY A 499 3.81 -10.35 28.02
N ARG A 500 3.08 -9.30 27.64
CA ARG A 500 3.60 -7.91 27.62
C ARG A 500 4.01 -7.42 29.01
N ASP A 501 3.35 -7.90 30.05
CA ASP A 501 3.70 -7.68 31.46
C ASP A 501 4.92 -8.51 31.92
N GLY A 502 5.45 -9.35 31.03
CA GLY A 502 6.54 -10.30 31.25
C GLY A 502 6.16 -11.55 32.03
N THR A 503 4.87 -11.84 32.18
CA THR A 503 4.43 -13.16 32.65
C THR A 503 5.00 -14.26 31.76
N ALA A 504 5.49 -15.33 32.38
CA ALA A 504 6.00 -16.49 31.67
C ALA A 504 4.91 -17.06 30.74
N GLY A 505 5.31 -17.46 29.54
CA GLY A 505 4.40 -18.01 28.55
C GLY A 505 4.95 -19.27 27.91
N GLN A 506 4.82 -19.38 26.59
CA GLN A 506 5.21 -20.58 25.87
C GLN A 506 6.73 -20.67 25.71
N VAL A 507 7.28 -21.87 25.86
CA VAL A 507 8.70 -22.15 25.59
C VAL A 507 8.77 -23.08 24.37
N PRO A 508 8.99 -22.54 23.15
CA PRO A 508 9.19 -23.37 21.97
C PRO A 508 10.42 -24.28 22.11
N THR A 509 10.39 -25.46 21.49
CA THR A 509 11.44 -26.49 21.67
C THR A 509 12.78 -26.13 21.01
N ALA A 510 12.77 -25.33 19.94
CA ALA A 510 13.98 -25.00 19.19
C ALA A 510 14.80 -23.90 19.89
N THR A 511 16.13 -24.00 19.81
CA THR A 511 17.07 -23.05 20.42
C THR A 511 17.84 -22.23 19.38
N CYS A 512 18.39 -21.10 19.81
CA CYS A 512 19.23 -20.22 19.01
C CYS A 512 20.58 -20.02 19.70
N PRO A 513 21.55 -20.94 19.54
CA PRO A 513 22.86 -20.83 20.20
C PRO A 513 23.59 -19.57 19.73
N GLN A 514 24.18 -18.84 20.68
CA GLN A 514 24.89 -17.57 20.46
C GLN A 514 24.07 -16.59 19.59
N PRO A 515 22.90 -16.15 20.07
CA PRO A 515 22.00 -15.32 19.29
C PRO A 515 22.69 -14.00 18.93
N LYS A 516 22.68 -13.66 17.63
CA LYS A 516 23.19 -12.39 17.13
C LYS A 516 22.50 -12.04 15.80
N GLY A 517 22.00 -10.81 15.71
CA GLY A 517 21.21 -10.34 14.57
C GLY A 517 19.75 -10.75 14.70
N GLN A 518 18.86 -9.84 14.38
CA GLN A 518 17.43 -10.01 14.60
C GLN A 518 16.63 -9.19 13.59
N ALA A 519 15.44 -9.68 13.26
CA ALA A 519 14.56 -9.03 12.30
C ALA A 519 13.09 -9.42 12.52
N VAL A 520 12.18 -8.51 12.20
CA VAL A 520 10.74 -8.80 12.14
C VAL A 520 10.32 -8.83 10.68
N THR A 521 9.59 -9.89 10.31
CA THR A 521 9.06 -10.13 8.97
C THR A 521 7.56 -10.37 9.06
N ARG A 522 6.85 -10.29 7.92
CA ARG A 522 5.42 -10.64 7.86
C ARG A 522 5.09 -12.10 8.21
N ARG A 523 6.10 -12.96 8.41
CA ARG A 523 5.92 -14.38 8.74
C ARG A 523 6.44 -14.77 10.12
N GLY A 524 7.01 -13.84 10.87
CA GLY A 524 7.62 -14.14 12.16
C GLY A 524 8.83 -13.28 12.48
N VAL A 525 9.29 -13.44 13.71
CA VAL A 525 10.54 -12.91 14.23
C VAL A 525 11.68 -13.85 13.83
N VAL A 526 12.79 -13.30 13.35
CA VAL A 526 13.96 -14.05 12.93
C VAL A 526 15.13 -13.68 13.82
N PHE A 527 15.81 -14.67 14.37
CA PHE A 527 17.05 -14.53 15.14
C PHE A 527 18.18 -15.23 14.40
N GLY A 528 19.31 -14.56 14.24
CA GLY A 528 20.54 -15.15 13.74
C GLY A 528 21.19 -15.96 14.86
N CYS A 529 21.63 -17.17 14.53
CA CYS A 529 22.21 -18.12 15.47
C CYS A 529 23.56 -18.62 14.91
N ALA A 530 24.40 -19.21 15.76
CA ALA A 530 25.67 -19.81 15.35
C ALA A 530 25.52 -20.86 14.23
N ASP A 531 24.39 -21.55 14.20
CA ASP A 531 24.07 -22.69 13.35
C ASP A 531 23.02 -22.38 12.26
N GLY A 532 22.58 -21.13 12.13
CA GLY A 532 21.62 -20.73 11.08
C GLY A 532 20.78 -19.52 11.48
N ALA A 533 19.49 -19.57 11.15
CA ALA A 533 18.48 -18.67 11.69
C ALA A 533 17.39 -19.46 12.42
N LEU A 534 16.78 -18.84 13.43
CA LEU A 534 15.58 -19.32 14.08
C LEU A 534 14.42 -18.38 13.74
N VAL A 535 13.31 -18.94 13.23
CA VAL A 535 12.09 -18.20 12.90
C VAL A 535 11.02 -18.55 13.93
N VAL A 536 10.54 -17.57 14.68
CA VAL A 536 9.45 -17.71 15.65
C VAL A 536 8.20 -17.03 15.11
N ALA A 537 7.12 -17.79 14.96
CA ALA A 537 5.89 -17.32 14.32
C ALA A 537 4.65 -17.86 15.06
N GLN A 538 3.56 -17.10 15.05
CA GLN A 538 2.27 -17.60 15.53
C GLN A 538 1.56 -18.38 14.42
N ARG A 539 1.08 -19.58 14.72
CA ARG A 539 0.29 -20.45 13.82
C ARG A 539 -0.86 -21.04 14.61
N GLU A 540 -2.09 -20.84 14.14
CA GLU A 540 -3.31 -21.36 14.78
C GLU A 540 -3.44 -20.98 16.27
N GLY A 541 -2.87 -19.83 16.66
CA GLY A 541 -2.87 -19.32 18.04
C GLY A 541 -1.60 -19.64 18.84
N ASP A 542 -0.87 -20.69 18.47
CA ASP A 542 0.36 -21.14 19.16
C ASP A 542 1.63 -20.57 18.51
N PHE A 543 2.68 -20.39 19.29
CA PHE A 543 3.98 -19.97 18.78
C PHE A 543 4.84 -21.18 18.40
N VAL A 544 5.33 -21.18 17.16
CA VAL A 544 6.21 -22.23 16.64
C VAL A 544 7.56 -21.62 16.34
N ALA A 545 8.63 -22.28 16.80
CA ALA A 545 10.00 -21.93 16.48
C ALA A 545 10.58 -22.95 15.48
N GLU A 546 10.95 -22.48 14.29
CA GLU A 546 11.51 -23.30 13.21
C GLU A 546 12.95 -22.89 12.91
N LYS A 547 13.84 -23.87 12.82
CA LYS A 547 15.24 -23.65 12.47
C LYS A 547 15.44 -23.65 10.95
N VAL A 548 16.24 -22.72 10.46
CA VAL A 548 16.76 -22.69 9.07
C VAL A 548 18.28 -22.79 9.15
N PRO A 549 18.85 -24.01 9.07
CA PRO A 549 20.29 -24.23 9.28
C PRO A 549 21.10 -23.65 8.12
N TYR A 550 22.35 -23.26 8.40
CA TYR A 550 23.29 -22.94 7.33
C TYR A 550 23.55 -24.18 6.44
N PRO A 551 23.82 -24.01 5.13
CA PRO A 551 24.05 -25.13 4.21
C PRO A 551 25.31 -25.95 4.55
N ALA A 552 26.31 -25.30 5.17
CA ALA A 552 27.54 -25.90 5.65
C ALA A 552 28.08 -25.10 6.84
N HIS A 553 29.06 -25.66 7.58
CA HIS A 553 29.73 -24.93 8.65
C HIS A 553 30.36 -23.66 8.08
N THR A 554 29.89 -22.50 8.53
CA THR A 554 30.33 -21.20 8.01
C THR A 554 30.89 -20.36 9.16
N PRO A 555 32.18 -19.97 9.12
CA PRO A 555 32.74 -19.05 10.11
C PRO A 555 32.12 -17.63 9.99
N ASP A 556 31.81 -17.22 8.76
CA ASP A 556 31.18 -15.94 8.43
C ASP A 556 29.65 -15.98 8.56
N ARG A 557 29.14 -16.22 9.78
CA ARG A 557 27.70 -16.24 10.05
C ARG A 557 27.06 -14.84 9.90
N ALA A 558 25.77 -14.81 9.56
CA ALA A 558 24.99 -13.58 9.61
C ALA A 558 24.92 -13.06 11.07
N SER A 559 25.35 -11.82 11.29
CA SER A 559 25.39 -11.17 12.61
C SER A 559 24.51 -9.93 12.70
N ALA A 560 24.06 -9.40 11.57
CA ALA A 560 23.05 -8.35 11.45
C ALA A 560 22.26 -8.61 10.18
N PHE A 561 20.94 -8.41 10.26
CA PHE A 561 20.07 -8.54 9.10
C PHE A 561 19.70 -7.16 8.56
N THR A 562 19.73 -7.03 7.25
CA THR A 562 19.17 -5.91 6.51
C THR A 562 18.04 -6.44 5.63
N HIS A 563 16.93 -5.71 5.58
CA HIS A 563 15.78 -6.02 4.74
C HIS A 563 14.90 -4.79 4.62
N ARG A 564 14.09 -4.76 3.56
CA ARG A 564 12.89 -3.90 3.55
C ARG A 564 11.92 -4.36 4.65
N PRO A 565 11.35 -3.45 5.46
CA PRO A 565 10.29 -3.78 6.42
C PRO A 565 9.20 -4.70 5.83
N GLY A 566 8.82 -5.73 6.60
CA GLY A 566 7.83 -6.73 6.18
C GLY A 566 8.30 -7.77 5.15
N SER A 567 9.48 -7.61 4.55
CA SER A 567 10.06 -8.58 3.60
C SER A 567 10.28 -9.95 4.26
N THR A 568 10.15 -11.02 3.47
CA THR A 568 10.49 -12.40 3.86
C THR A 568 11.89 -12.81 3.41
N THR A 569 12.61 -11.90 2.75
CA THR A 569 13.98 -12.09 2.31
C THR A 569 14.86 -11.15 3.12
N LEU A 570 15.83 -11.73 3.83
CA LEU A 570 16.77 -11.04 4.69
C LEU A 570 18.16 -11.15 4.08
N THR A 571 18.97 -10.13 4.23
CA THR A 571 20.37 -10.13 3.78
C THR A 571 21.31 -9.86 4.93
N ALA A 572 22.55 -10.31 4.81
CA ALA A 572 23.60 -10.02 5.77
C ALA A 572 24.95 -10.05 5.06
N LEU A 573 25.93 -9.30 5.58
CA LEU A 573 27.31 -9.47 5.14
C LEU A 573 27.83 -10.85 5.58
N ALA A 574 28.64 -11.49 4.74
CA ALA A 574 29.21 -12.82 4.97
C ALA A 574 30.75 -12.75 4.92
N GLY A 575 31.33 -12.07 5.91
CA GLY A 575 32.76 -11.77 5.95
C GLY A 575 33.10 -10.65 4.97
N ARG A 576 34.32 -10.66 4.42
CA ARG A 576 34.75 -9.70 3.39
C ARG A 576 34.48 -10.16 1.95
N ASP A 577 34.20 -11.44 1.76
CA ASP A 577 34.15 -12.08 0.44
C ASP A 577 32.77 -12.64 0.07
N GLY A 578 31.71 -12.11 0.69
CA GLY A 578 30.37 -12.45 0.24
C GLY A 578 29.26 -11.82 1.06
N VAL A 579 28.05 -12.16 0.65
CA VAL A 579 26.80 -11.75 1.29
C VAL A 579 25.85 -12.94 1.39
N TRP A 580 25.13 -13.01 2.49
CA TRP A 580 24.07 -13.97 2.72
C TRP A 580 22.73 -13.42 2.27
N THR A 581 21.91 -14.29 1.68
CA THR A 581 20.48 -14.08 1.47
C THR A 581 19.72 -15.24 2.11
N LEU A 582 18.79 -14.93 3.02
CA LEU A 582 17.89 -15.87 3.66
C LEU A 582 16.47 -15.65 3.15
N ASP A 583 15.89 -16.63 2.44
CA ASP A 583 14.46 -16.68 2.14
C ASP A 583 13.77 -17.58 3.17
N ILE A 584 13.04 -16.96 4.11
CA ILE A 584 12.39 -17.69 5.21
C ILE A 584 11.18 -18.52 4.76
N ARG A 585 10.61 -18.25 3.56
CA ARG A 585 9.51 -19.05 3.02
C ARG A 585 10.05 -20.34 2.43
N LYS A 586 11.14 -20.23 1.68
CA LYS A 586 11.84 -21.38 1.09
C LYS A 586 12.69 -22.12 2.12
N LYS A 587 13.00 -21.48 3.26
CA LYS A 587 13.91 -21.97 4.30
C LYS A 587 15.30 -22.25 3.71
N THR A 588 15.77 -21.31 2.89
CA THR A 588 17.02 -21.46 2.14
C THR A 588 17.94 -20.28 2.40
N TRP A 589 19.21 -20.61 2.64
CA TRP A 589 20.32 -19.67 2.62
C TRP A 589 21.05 -19.75 1.27
N THR A 590 21.33 -18.60 0.68
CA THR A 590 22.17 -18.45 -0.50
C THR A 590 23.35 -17.55 -0.15
N ARG A 591 24.57 -17.97 -0.53
CA ARG A 591 25.77 -17.13 -0.43
C ARG A 591 26.13 -16.62 -1.82
N THR A 592 26.21 -15.30 -1.97
CA THR A 592 26.73 -14.67 -3.17
C THR A 592 28.15 -14.22 -2.91
N THR A 593 29.10 -14.69 -3.72
CA THR A 593 30.51 -14.30 -3.61
C THR A 593 30.71 -12.92 -4.24
N ILE A 594 31.18 -11.98 -3.44
CA ILE A 594 31.52 -10.62 -3.86
C ILE A 594 32.52 -10.07 -2.86
N SER A 595 33.65 -9.58 -3.36
CA SER A 595 34.74 -9.08 -2.51
C SER A 595 34.48 -7.65 -2.05
N ASP A 596 34.95 -7.36 -0.84
CA ASP A 596 34.91 -6.06 -0.20
C ASP A 596 33.50 -5.45 -0.11
N ALA A 597 32.47 -6.28 0.09
CA ALA A 597 31.12 -5.81 0.36
C ALA A 597 31.06 -5.04 1.70
N VAL A 598 30.48 -3.84 1.67
CA VAL A 598 30.39 -2.94 2.84
C VAL A 598 28.97 -2.68 3.28
N ALA A 599 28.00 -2.79 2.37
CA ALA A 599 26.58 -2.78 2.69
C ALA A 599 25.81 -3.67 1.72
N VAL A 600 24.73 -4.27 2.21
CA VAL A 600 23.84 -5.12 1.41
C VAL A 600 22.40 -4.91 1.82
N ASN A 601 21.48 -4.89 0.87
CA ASN A 601 20.04 -4.97 1.12
C ASN A 601 19.28 -5.48 -0.12
N THR A 602 18.01 -5.79 0.01
CA THR A 602 17.13 -6.10 -1.11
C THR A 602 15.69 -5.70 -0.80
N ALA A 603 14.95 -5.27 -1.82
CA ALA A 603 13.52 -5.00 -1.67
C ALA A 603 12.70 -6.28 -1.42
N GLY A 604 13.27 -7.47 -1.65
CA GLY A 604 12.63 -8.75 -1.36
C GLY A 604 12.66 -9.71 -2.55
N GLU A 605 11.71 -10.64 -2.59
CA GLU A 605 11.64 -11.61 -3.69
C GLU A 605 11.45 -10.93 -5.05
N GLY A 606 12.21 -11.41 -6.05
CA GLY A 606 12.16 -10.92 -7.42
C GLY A 606 12.87 -9.58 -7.64
N SER A 607 13.39 -8.97 -6.58
CA SER A 607 14.20 -7.75 -6.66
C SER A 607 15.69 -8.10 -6.65
N PRO A 608 16.55 -7.27 -7.25
CA PRO A 608 17.99 -7.47 -7.18
C PRO A 608 18.48 -7.37 -5.72
N LEU A 609 19.55 -8.11 -5.43
CA LEU A 609 20.40 -7.92 -4.28
C LEU A 609 21.29 -6.71 -4.55
N LEU A 610 21.16 -5.68 -3.72
CA LEU A 610 21.95 -4.46 -3.82
C LEU A 610 23.17 -4.61 -2.91
N VAL A 611 24.36 -4.55 -3.49
CA VAL A 611 25.62 -4.67 -2.75
C VAL A 611 26.50 -3.46 -3.07
N LEU A 612 26.82 -2.67 -2.05
CA LEU A 612 27.83 -1.63 -2.17
C LEU A 612 29.18 -2.22 -1.77
N THR A 613 30.19 -2.03 -2.62
CA THR A 613 31.56 -2.46 -2.37
C THR A 613 32.43 -1.31 -1.89
N ARG A 614 33.55 -1.63 -1.23
CA ARG A 614 34.46 -0.67 -0.61
C ARG A 614 35.02 0.35 -1.59
N ASP A 615 35.12 0.03 -2.89
CA ASP A 615 35.58 0.92 -3.94
C ASP A 615 34.51 1.93 -4.44
N GLY A 616 33.32 1.91 -3.85
CA GLY A 616 32.23 2.86 -4.14
C GLY A 616 31.29 2.42 -5.26
N VAL A 617 31.40 1.17 -5.73
CA VAL A 617 30.52 0.61 -6.77
C VAL A 617 29.29 -0.04 -6.14
N LEU A 618 28.10 0.33 -6.62
CA LEU A 618 26.85 -0.34 -6.29
C LEU A 618 26.55 -1.40 -7.35
N HIS A 619 26.41 -2.64 -6.90
CA HIS A 619 26.09 -3.80 -7.72
C HIS A 619 24.65 -4.24 -7.50
N GLY A 620 23.98 -4.61 -8.58
CA GLY A 620 22.69 -5.27 -8.59
C GLY A 620 22.94 -6.70 -9.02
N ILE A 621 22.58 -7.66 -8.17
CA ILE A 621 22.86 -9.08 -8.39
C ILE A 621 21.53 -9.84 -8.33
N ASP A 622 21.30 -10.74 -9.27
CA ASP A 622 20.16 -11.66 -9.18
C ASP A 622 20.37 -12.61 -7.98
N PRO A 623 19.47 -12.62 -6.98
CA PRO A 623 19.66 -13.40 -5.76
C PRO A 623 19.51 -14.92 -5.96
N VAL A 624 19.00 -15.37 -7.11
CA VAL A 624 18.82 -16.79 -7.46
C VAL A 624 20.02 -17.30 -8.25
N THR A 625 20.45 -16.58 -9.29
CA THR A 625 21.54 -17.03 -10.16
C THR A 625 22.92 -16.56 -9.68
N GLY A 626 22.97 -15.52 -8.84
CA GLY A 626 24.21 -14.85 -8.42
C GLY A 626 24.84 -14.00 -9.52
N THR A 627 24.17 -13.79 -10.65
CA THR A 627 24.71 -13.00 -11.77
C THR A 627 24.50 -11.51 -11.55
N GLU A 628 25.52 -10.70 -11.82
CA GLU A 628 25.40 -9.24 -11.86
C GLU A 628 24.42 -8.81 -12.96
N THR A 629 23.35 -8.12 -12.59
CA THR A 629 22.32 -7.58 -13.49
C THR A 629 22.63 -6.15 -13.90
N ALA A 630 23.23 -5.37 -13.01
CA ALA A 630 23.64 -3.99 -13.24
C ALA A 630 24.75 -3.59 -12.27
N ARG A 631 25.51 -2.55 -12.63
CA ARG A 631 26.47 -1.90 -11.73
C ARG A 631 26.56 -0.41 -12.02
N THR A 632 26.80 0.39 -10.99
CA THR A 632 27.03 1.82 -11.13
C THR A 632 28.12 2.29 -10.16
N ALA A 633 29.05 3.12 -10.64
CA ALA A 633 30.02 3.78 -9.77
C ALA A 633 29.29 4.90 -9.04
N LEU A 634 28.95 4.68 -7.78
CA LEU A 634 28.06 5.56 -7.02
C LEU A 634 28.84 6.58 -6.18
N ILE A 635 29.83 6.10 -5.43
CA ILE A 635 30.63 6.89 -4.51
C ILE A 635 32.03 7.07 -5.10
N ALA A 636 32.55 8.30 -5.03
CA ALA A 636 33.87 8.61 -5.56
C ALA A 636 34.99 8.14 -4.63
N GLY A 637 35.63 7.03 -5.00
CA GLY A 637 36.75 6.43 -4.27
C GLY A 637 36.29 5.54 -3.10
N PRO A 638 37.20 5.16 -2.19
CA PRO A 638 36.87 4.21 -1.14
C PRO A 638 35.78 4.72 -0.20
N VAL A 639 34.80 3.86 0.10
CA VAL A 639 33.71 4.12 1.04
C VAL A 639 34.26 4.09 2.47
N ASP A 640 34.25 5.28 3.10
CA ASP A 640 34.61 5.48 4.49
C ASP A 640 33.37 5.35 5.40
N GLY A 641 33.56 4.97 6.67
CA GLY A 641 32.48 4.80 7.64
C GLY A 641 31.61 3.56 7.38
N ASP A 642 30.37 3.62 7.89
CA ASP A 642 29.37 2.55 7.81
C ASP A 642 28.25 2.94 6.83
N PRO A 643 28.37 2.59 5.54
CA PRO A 643 27.34 2.88 4.57
C PRO A 643 26.06 2.08 4.86
N VAL A 644 24.92 2.69 4.58
CA VAL A 644 23.59 2.13 4.74
C VAL A 644 22.91 2.08 3.39
N ILE A 645 22.28 0.95 3.09
CA ILE A 645 21.34 0.82 1.97
C ILE A 645 19.96 0.66 2.60
N ALA A 646 19.17 1.74 2.63
CA ALA A 646 17.75 1.67 2.96
C ALA A 646 16.96 1.35 1.69
N VAL A 647 15.91 0.55 1.79
CA VAL A 647 15.18 0.06 0.62
C VAL A 647 13.69 0.04 0.92
N ASP A 648 12.92 0.66 0.03
CA ASP A 648 11.46 0.60 -0.01
C ASP A 648 10.99 -0.22 -1.24
N PRO A 649 9.67 -0.38 -1.49
CA PRO A 649 9.18 -1.13 -2.65
C PRO A 649 9.52 -0.56 -4.04
N GLU A 650 9.97 0.69 -4.15
CA GLU A 650 10.16 1.44 -5.39
C GLU A 650 11.59 2.00 -5.57
N ARG A 651 12.29 2.28 -4.47
CA ARG A 651 13.56 3.01 -4.40
C ARG A 651 14.48 2.44 -3.34
N ALA A 652 15.77 2.68 -3.53
CA ALA A 652 16.80 2.46 -2.52
C ALA A 652 17.53 3.78 -2.24
N TYR A 653 17.98 3.97 -1.01
CA TYR A 653 18.66 5.18 -0.56
C TYR A 653 20.02 4.79 0.02
N ILE A 654 21.07 5.46 -0.44
CA ILE A 654 22.46 5.20 -0.01
C ILE A 654 23.11 6.50 0.42
N ASN A 655 23.66 6.54 1.63
CA ASN A 655 24.41 7.67 2.15
C ASN A 655 25.86 7.69 1.62
N ASP A 656 26.31 8.86 1.20
CA ASP A 656 27.71 9.19 0.94
C ASP A 656 28.18 10.20 1.98
N SER A 657 28.86 9.70 3.01
CA SER A 657 29.40 10.51 4.09
C SER A 657 30.45 11.52 3.63
N ARG A 658 31.24 11.19 2.59
CA ARG A 658 32.32 12.05 2.09
C ARG A 658 31.76 13.21 1.29
N ALA A 659 30.80 12.93 0.41
CA ALA A 659 30.13 13.95 -0.40
C ALA A 659 29.04 14.72 0.36
N ARG A 660 28.65 14.24 1.55
CA ARG A 660 27.51 14.76 2.33
C ARG A 660 26.21 14.68 1.53
N THR A 661 25.98 13.55 0.90
CA THR A 661 24.81 13.31 0.05
C THR A 661 24.09 12.02 0.39
N VAL A 662 22.82 11.92 -0.01
CA VAL A 662 22.08 10.67 -0.09
C VAL A 662 21.61 10.47 -1.53
N HIS A 663 21.92 9.33 -2.11
CA HIS A 663 21.52 8.97 -3.46
C HIS A 663 20.25 8.13 -3.43
N GLU A 664 19.22 8.58 -4.14
CA GLU A 664 18.04 7.78 -4.42
C GLU A 664 18.26 6.99 -5.71
N ILE A 665 18.13 5.67 -5.63
CA ILE A 665 18.39 4.73 -6.72
C ILE A 665 17.09 4.09 -7.18
N ALA A 666 16.82 4.19 -8.48
CA ALA A 666 15.82 3.37 -9.16
C ALA A 666 16.42 1.98 -9.43
N TYR A 667 16.40 1.10 -8.42
CA TYR A 667 17.09 -0.20 -8.52
C TYR A 667 16.49 -1.14 -9.58
N ASN A 668 15.22 -0.96 -9.95
CA ASN A 668 14.57 -1.68 -11.04
C ASN A 668 14.87 -1.09 -12.44
N ASP A 669 15.62 0.00 -12.50
CA ASP A 669 16.00 0.70 -13.73
C ASP A 669 17.53 0.79 -13.83
N ASN A 670 18.19 -0.37 -13.88
CA ASN A 670 19.64 -0.53 -14.02
C ASN A 670 20.47 0.29 -13.00
N LEU A 671 19.99 0.37 -11.75
CA LEU A 671 20.61 1.14 -10.66
C LEU A 671 20.80 2.63 -11.00
N ARG A 672 19.94 3.20 -11.84
CA ARG A 672 20.01 4.62 -12.17
C ARG A 672 19.81 5.47 -10.92
N VAL A 673 20.70 6.45 -10.72
CA VAL A 673 20.50 7.50 -9.72
C VAL A 673 19.31 8.35 -10.17
N ALA A 674 18.22 8.28 -9.42
CA ALA A 674 16.99 9.04 -9.69
C ALA A 674 17.15 10.48 -9.22
N ARG A 675 17.63 10.66 -7.98
CA ARG A 675 17.82 11.96 -7.32
C ARG A 675 19.03 11.89 -6.38
N THR A 676 19.56 13.05 -5.98
CA THR A 676 20.61 13.14 -4.96
C THR A 676 20.30 14.31 -4.03
N PHE A 677 20.19 14.02 -2.75
CA PHE A 677 19.94 15.00 -1.70
C PHE A 677 21.28 15.48 -1.14
N SER A 678 21.49 16.79 -1.06
CA SER A 678 22.68 17.39 -0.46
C SER A 678 22.39 17.79 0.98
N LEU A 679 23.35 17.55 1.88
CA LEU A 679 23.21 17.77 3.31
C LEU A 679 24.29 18.72 3.83
N ASP A 680 23.94 19.48 4.87
CA ASP A 680 24.87 20.32 5.61
C ASP A 680 25.64 19.55 6.70
N ILE A 681 25.21 18.32 6.99
CA ILE A 681 25.85 17.37 7.92
C ILE A 681 26.53 16.22 7.17
N THR A 682 27.40 15.47 7.84
CA THR A 682 27.94 14.22 7.32
C THR A 682 26.97 13.07 7.65
N PRO A 683 26.26 12.47 6.67
CA PRO A 683 25.26 11.44 6.94
C PRO A 683 25.92 10.10 7.30
N SER A 684 26.43 9.99 8.52
CA SER A 684 27.08 8.77 9.00
C SER A 684 26.06 7.68 9.30
N LEU A 685 24.85 8.07 9.74
CA LEU A 685 23.76 7.16 10.05
C LEU A 685 22.53 7.54 9.22
N MET A 686 21.74 6.53 8.83
CA MET A 686 20.52 6.71 8.04
C MET A 686 19.48 5.66 8.42
N VAL A 687 18.25 6.10 8.66
CA VAL A 687 17.10 5.24 8.94
C VAL A 687 15.91 5.71 8.11
N GLU A 688 15.17 4.77 7.57
CA GLU A 688 13.90 5.04 6.90
C GLU A 688 12.73 4.94 7.89
N THR A 689 11.79 5.87 7.77
CA THR A 689 10.59 5.99 8.61
C THR A 689 9.38 6.37 7.75
N GLY A 690 8.17 6.23 8.30
CA GLY A 690 6.92 6.56 7.61
C GLY A 690 6.36 5.48 6.70
N LEU A 691 6.82 4.23 6.83
CA LEU A 691 6.43 3.06 6.01
C LEU A 691 5.31 2.19 6.59
#